data_AF-A0AAP7TYE4-F1
#
_entry.id   AF-A0AAP7TYE4-F1
#
_cell.length_a   1.000
_cell.length_b   1.000
_cell.length_c   1.000
_cell.angle_alpha   90.00
_cell.angle_beta   90.00
_cell.angle_gamma   90.00
#
_symmetry.space_group_name_H-M   'P 1'
#
loop_
_entity.id
_entity.type
_entity.pdbx_description
1 polymer ?
#
loop_
_entity_poly.entity_id
_entity_poly.type
_entity_poly.pdbx_seq_one_letter_code
_entity_poly.pdbx_strand_id
1 'polypeptide(L)'
;MQAGGQGDADIYIYDEIGFWGITAKQFVRELNALGDITHINLHINSPGGGVFEGIAIFNALKNHGAAITVHVDGIAASMASLIAMAGDTVIMPENAFMMIHKPWGTNCGNAEKMRTYADRLDKLESVMVPVYAQKTGKTTDEIAAMLADETWMSGAECLAHGFADQVTPAVEAMACIQSKRTEEFKKMPESIRNMITPPRNSAPRDTTVTIPAPAVTEPSPVPAVSDEATIRARVMAEQKARMSGINDLFAMFGGRYQALQAQCVADPDCSLEMARERLLNEMGKESSPTNKNTPAHIYAGNGNFVGDGIRQAMLARAGFADIEKDNAYNGMTLREWARMSLTERGIGVASYNPMQMVGLALTHSTSDFGNILLDVSNKGLIQGWEESEETFQKWTRKGRLSDFKTAYRVGMGGFGSLRQVREGAEYKYITTSDRKETIALATYGEIFSITRQAIINDDLNMLVDVPMKMGRAAKATIGDLVYKVLTDNPKLSDGKALFHADHKNIATGGISVSGLDAARQMMRLQKEGDRALNIRPAFMLVPVALETVANQTIKSASVKGADANAGVINPIQNFAEVIAEARLDAADPKTWYLAAAQGTDTIEVAWLDGVDTPYIDQQEGFTTDGIATKIRIDAGVAPLDWRGLVRSAAA
;
A
#
# COMPACT_ATOMS: atom_id res chain seq x y z
N MET A 1 6.95 -18.46 8.29
CA MET A 1 6.98 -19.50 9.34
C MET A 1 8.20 -19.26 10.21
N GLN A 2 8.05 -19.31 11.53
CA GLN A 2 9.18 -19.45 12.45
C GLN A 2 9.19 -20.90 12.91
N ALA A 3 10.35 -21.55 12.86
CA ALA A 3 10.51 -22.85 13.51
C ALA A 3 10.49 -22.59 15.03
N GLY A 4 9.36 -22.90 15.68
CA GLY A 4 9.24 -22.97 17.12
C GLY A 4 10.07 -24.14 17.65
N GLY A 5 10.53 -24.06 18.90
CA GLY A 5 11.43 -25.07 19.47
C GLY A 5 10.85 -26.50 19.47
N GLN A 6 11.68 -27.47 19.07
CA GLN A 6 11.47 -28.94 19.10
C GLN A 6 10.12 -29.45 18.59
N GLY A 7 10.00 -29.59 17.26
CA GLY A 7 8.97 -30.42 16.62
C GLY A 7 7.65 -29.70 16.27
N ASP A 8 7.49 -28.45 16.67
CA ASP A 8 6.28 -27.66 16.43
C ASP A 8 6.55 -26.52 15.43
N ALA A 9 5.58 -26.23 14.57
CA ALA A 9 5.67 -25.10 13.63
C ALA A 9 4.39 -24.27 13.58
N ASP A 10 4.57 -22.95 13.61
CA ASP A 10 3.49 -21.99 13.40
C ASP A 10 3.40 -21.58 11.91
N ILE A 11 2.23 -21.79 11.33
CA ILE A 11 1.92 -21.47 9.93
C ILE A 11 0.74 -20.51 9.89
N TYR A 12 0.85 -19.44 9.11
CA TYR A 12 -0.16 -18.36 9.05
C TYR A 12 -0.77 -18.27 7.65
N ILE A 13 -2.10 -18.40 7.55
CA ILE A 13 -2.90 -18.13 6.34
C ILE A 13 -3.64 -16.80 6.53
N TYR A 14 -2.92 -15.71 6.30
CA TYR A 14 -3.34 -14.33 6.61
C TYR A 14 -3.57 -13.48 5.34
N ASP A 15 -4.14 -14.09 4.31
CA ASP A 15 -4.47 -13.41 3.05
C ASP A 15 -5.48 -14.23 2.23
N GLU A 16 -5.87 -13.75 1.05
CA GLU A 16 -6.64 -14.52 0.08
C GLU A 16 -5.88 -15.78 -0.38
N ILE A 17 -6.57 -16.90 -0.56
CA ILE A 17 -5.99 -18.15 -1.07
C ILE A 17 -5.94 -18.11 -2.60
N GLY A 18 -4.75 -18.30 -3.16
CA GLY A 18 -4.50 -18.32 -4.60
C GLY A 18 -3.77 -17.09 -5.11
N PHE A 19 -4.01 -16.72 -6.38
CA PHE A 19 -3.15 -15.82 -7.16
C PHE A 19 -2.91 -14.43 -6.52
N TRP A 20 -3.86 -13.92 -5.75
CA TRP A 20 -3.78 -12.60 -5.11
C TRP A 20 -3.22 -12.64 -3.67
N GLY A 21 -2.86 -13.81 -3.16
CA GLY A 21 -2.29 -13.97 -1.82
C GLY A 21 -1.48 -15.27 -1.69
N ILE A 22 -1.93 -16.19 -0.84
CA ILE A 22 -1.20 -17.42 -0.52
C ILE A 22 -1.51 -18.51 -1.55
N THR A 23 -0.55 -18.79 -2.43
CA THR A 23 -0.65 -19.89 -3.39
C THR A 23 -0.32 -21.25 -2.75
N ALA A 24 -0.95 -22.31 -3.22
CA ALA A 24 -0.68 -23.68 -2.76
C ALA A 24 0.77 -24.09 -3.06
N LYS A 25 1.34 -23.66 -4.19
CA LYS A 25 2.74 -23.92 -4.52
C LYS A 25 3.69 -23.31 -3.50
N GLN A 26 3.44 -22.07 -3.09
CA GLN A 26 4.22 -21.43 -2.04
C GLN A 26 4.04 -22.16 -0.72
N PHE A 27 2.79 -22.38 -0.31
CA PHE A 27 2.45 -23.04 0.95
C PHE A 27 3.09 -24.42 1.07
N VAL A 28 2.99 -25.27 0.04
CA VAL A 28 3.56 -26.63 0.05
C VAL A 28 5.08 -26.61 0.13
N ARG A 29 5.74 -25.72 -0.62
CA ARG A 29 7.20 -25.56 -0.54
C ARG A 29 7.63 -25.16 0.87
N GLU A 30 6.88 -24.25 1.46
CA GLU A 30 7.09 -23.73 2.80
C GLU A 30 6.87 -24.81 3.87
N LEU A 31 5.75 -25.52 3.80
CA LEU A 31 5.42 -26.67 4.64
C LEU A 31 6.53 -27.74 4.58
N ASN A 32 6.98 -28.11 3.38
CA ASN A 32 8.05 -29.10 3.20
C ASN A 32 9.41 -28.61 3.74
N ALA A 33 9.63 -27.30 3.81
CA ALA A 33 10.88 -26.73 4.31
C ALA A 33 10.98 -26.76 5.85
N LEU A 34 9.87 -27.04 6.55
CA LEU A 34 9.85 -27.14 8.02
C LEU A 34 10.58 -28.40 8.52
N GLY A 35 10.79 -29.39 7.64
CA GLY A 35 11.45 -30.65 8.00
C GLY A 35 10.55 -31.55 8.85
N ASP A 36 11.16 -32.38 9.69
CA ASP A 36 10.43 -33.33 10.54
C ASP A 36 9.79 -32.59 11.73
N ILE A 37 8.58 -32.09 11.52
CA ILE A 37 7.72 -31.53 12.56
C ILE A 37 6.60 -32.50 12.91
N THR A 38 6.28 -32.58 14.20
CA THR A 38 5.24 -33.44 14.77
C THR A 38 3.95 -32.68 15.07
N HIS A 39 4.00 -31.34 15.18
CA HIS A 39 2.83 -30.50 15.39
C HIS A 39 2.84 -29.24 14.50
N ILE A 40 1.67 -28.84 14.03
CA ILE A 40 1.45 -27.60 13.27
C ILE A 40 0.37 -26.79 13.97
N ASN A 41 0.70 -25.56 14.36
CA ASN A 41 -0.29 -24.56 14.72
C ASN A 41 -0.62 -23.73 13.48
N LEU A 42 -1.80 -23.97 12.91
CA LEU A 42 -2.27 -23.29 11.71
C LEU A 42 -3.18 -22.11 12.08
N HIS A 43 -2.66 -20.92 11.95
CA HIS A 43 -3.36 -19.66 12.19
C HIS A 43 -4.06 -19.20 10.91
N ILE A 44 -5.37 -18.93 10.97
CA ILE A 44 -6.20 -18.55 9.82
C ILE A 44 -6.88 -17.21 10.07
N ASN A 45 -6.62 -16.28 9.16
CA ASN A 45 -7.33 -15.00 9.03
C ASN A 45 -7.47 -14.68 7.53
N SER A 46 -8.42 -15.33 6.86
CA SER A 46 -8.54 -15.34 5.39
C SER A 46 -9.99 -15.30 4.90
N PRO A 47 -10.29 -14.53 3.84
CA PRO A 47 -11.61 -14.48 3.21
C PRO A 47 -11.88 -15.70 2.30
N GLY A 48 -10.93 -16.62 2.14
CA GLY A 48 -11.02 -17.72 1.19
C GLY A 48 -10.29 -17.42 -0.12
N GLY A 49 -10.68 -18.06 -1.22
CA GLY A 49 -9.81 -18.06 -2.39
C GLY A 49 -10.18 -19.00 -3.54
N GLY A 50 -9.18 -19.29 -4.37
CA GLY A 50 -9.27 -20.29 -5.43
C GLY A 50 -9.56 -21.69 -4.88
N VAL A 51 -10.61 -22.35 -5.39
CA VAL A 51 -11.05 -23.67 -4.90
C VAL A 51 -9.96 -24.74 -5.03
N PHE A 52 -9.31 -24.82 -6.19
CA PHE A 52 -8.25 -25.81 -6.41
C PHE A 52 -6.99 -25.54 -5.57
N GLU A 53 -6.65 -24.26 -5.35
CA GLU A 53 -5.54 -23.86 -4.47
C GLU A 53 -5.83 -24.28 -3.03
N GLY A 54 -7.04 -24.01 -2.54
CA GLY A 54 -7.41 -24.39 -1.18
C GLY A 54 -7.50 -25.91 -0.98
N ILE A 55 -8.00 -26.67 -1.96
CA ILE A 55 -7.98 -28.15 -1.92
C ILE A 55 -6.54 -28.67 -1.88
N ALA A 56 -5.63 -28.07 -2.65
CA ALA A 56 -4.22 -28.48 -2.63
C ALA A 56 -3.56 -28.22 -1.27
N ILE A 57 -3.84 -27.07 -0.64
CA ILE A 57 -3.36 -26.75 0.72
C ILE A 57 -3.96 -27.73 1.74
N PHE A 58 -5.27 -27.96 1.70
CA PHE A 58 -5.96 -28.91 2.58
C PHE A 58 -5.34 -30.32 2.50
N ASN A 59 -5.11 -30.81 1.27
CA ASN A 59 -4.51 -32.13 1.06
C ASN A 59 -3.06 -32.18 1.52
N ALA A 60 -2.29 -31.12 1.30
CA ALA A 60 -0.89 -31.05 1.76
C ALA A 60 -0.81 -31.12 3.30
N LEU A 61 -1.69 -30.41 3.99
CA LEU A 61 -1.81 -30.46 5.45
C LEU A 61 -2.18 -31.87 5.93
N LYS A 62 -3.25 -32.46 5.37
CA LYS A 62 -3.68 -33.82 5.75
C LYS A 62 -2.62 -34.89 5.49
N ASN A 63 -1.77 -34.71 4.48
CA ASN A 63 -0.72 -35.66 4.13
C ASN A 63 0.61 -35.43 4.87
N HIS A 64 0.75 -34.35 5.65
CA HIS A 64 2.00 -34.02 6.33
C HIS A 64 2.35 -35.02 7.44
N GLY A 65 1.35 -35.55 8.14
CA GLY A 65 1.53 -36.49 9.26
C GLY A 65 1.80 -35.83 10.62
N ALA A 66 1.94 -34.50 10.67
CA ALA A 66 1.94 -33.75 11.92
C ALA A 66 0.51 -33.61 12.45
N ALA A 67 0.35 -33.55 13.78
CA ALA A 67 -0.92 -33.16 14.39
C ALA A 67 -1.17 -31.66 14.14
N ILE A 68 -2.38 -31.28 13.74
CA ILE A 68 -2.68 -29.92 13.31
C ILE A 68 -3.71 -29.27 14.25
N THR A 69 -3.29 -28.23 14.95
CA THR A 69 -4.19 -27.35 15.71
C THR A 69 -4.45 -26.09 14.89
N VAL A 70 -5.72 -25.84 14.54
CA VAL A 70 -6.14 -24.66 13.77
C VAL A 70 -6.65 -23.60 14.72
N HIS A 71 -6.14 -22.38 14.57
CA HIS A 71 -6.60 -21.19 15.27
C HIS A 71 -7.27 -20.25 14.25
N VAL A 72 -8.55 -19.94 14.43
CA VAL A 72 -9.21 -18.91 13.61
C VAL A 72 -9.08 -17.58 14.31
N ASP A 73 -8.05 -16.81 13.97
CA ASP A 73 -7.69 -15.59 14.72
C ASP A 73 -8.58 -14.38 14.41
N GLY A 74 -9.36 -14.44 13.32
CA GLY A 74 -10.32 -13.40 12.95
C GLY A 74 -11.43 -13.94 12.05
N ILE A 75 -11.10 -14.29 10.81
CA ILE A 75 -12.07 -14.89 9.87
C ILE A 75 -11.51 -16.12 9.14
N ALA A 76 -12.34 -17.15 9.00
CA ALA A 76 -12.12 -18.27 8.08
C ALA A 76 -13.33 -18.38 7.14
N ALA A 77 -13.28 -17.74 5.98
CA ALA A 77 -14.38 -17.73 5.03
C ALA A 77 -14.10 -18.55 3.76
N SER A 78 -15.15 -19.13 3.17
CA SER A 78 -15.09 -19.84 1.89
C SER A 78 -14.02 -20.96 1.86
N MET A 79 -12.96 -20.86 1.05
CA MET A 79 -11.93 -21.92 1.03
C MET A 79 -11.09 -21.97 2.32
N ALA A 80 -11.01 -20.88 3.08
CA ALA A 80 -10.30 -20.87 4.35
C ALA A 80 -11.04 -21.67 5.42
N SER A 81 -12.38 -21.68 5.43
CA SER A 81 -13.16 -22.56 6.30
C SER A 81 -13.00 -24.03 5.94
N LEU A 82 -12.85 -24.36 4.66
CA LEU A 82 -12.54 -25.74 4.24
C LEU A 82 -11.15 -26.16 4.73
N ILE A 83 -10.13 -25.30 4.54
CA ILE A 83 -8.77 -25.57 5.03
C ILE A 83 -8.75 -25.74 6.55
N ALA A 84 -9.55 -24.97 7.30
CA ALA A 84 -9.66 -25.13 8.74
C ALA A 84 -10.10 -26.55 9.14
N MET A 85 -10.89 -27.24 8.32
CA MET A 85 -11.29 -28.64 8.57
C MET A 85 -10.13 -29.64 8.41
N ALA A 86 -8.96 -29.19 7.94
CA ALA A 86 -7.74 -30.01 7.95
C ALA A 86 -7.23 -30.25 9.38
N GLY A 87 -7.58 -29.36 10.32
CA GLY A 87 -7.19 -29.46 11.73
C GLY A 87 -7.78 -30.67 12.44
N ASP A 88 -6.95 -31.31 13.27
CA ASP A 88 -7.40 -32.28 14.25
C ASP A 88 -8.22 -31.56 15.34
N THR A 89 -7.74 -30.40 15.76
CA THR A 89 -8.45 -29.47 16.67
C THR A 89 -8.63 -28.11 16.00
N VAL A 90 -9.82 -27.52 16.07
CA VAL A 90 -10.15 -26.18 15.56
C VAL A 90 -10.61 -25.32 16.73
N ILE A 91 -9.86 -24.25 17.00
CA ILE A 91 -10.07 -23.31 18.09
C ILE A 91 -10.53 -21.97 17.52
N MET A 92 -11.68 -21.48 17.98
CA MET A 92 -12.25 -20.20 17.54
C MET A 92 -12.51 -19.29 18.74
N PRO A 93 -11.92 -18.09 18.79
CA PRO A 93 -12.30 -17.06 19.75
C PRO A 93 -13.77 -16.64 19.61
N GLU A 94 -14.37 -16.14 20.70
CA GLU A 94 -15.77 -15.65 20.71
C GLU A 94 -16.03 -14.55 19.67
N ASN A 95 -15.01 -13.75 19.31
CA ASN A 95 -15.10 -12.66 18.35
C ASN A 95 -14.63 -13.02 16.93
N ALA A 96 -14.32 -14.31 16.67
CA ALA A 96 -13.98 -14.79 15.34
C ALA A 96 -15.20 -15.33 14.58
N PHE A 97 -15.11 -15.33 13.25
CA PHE A 97 -16.19 -15.78 12.36
C PHE A 97 -15.72 -16.82 11.34
N MET A 98 -16.58 -17.80 11.07
CA MET A 98 -16.43 -18.71 9.94
C MET A 98 -17.58 -18.51 8.96
N MET A 99 -17.30 -18.62 7.67
CA MET A 99 -18.34 -18.60 6.63
C MET A 99 -18.17 -19.75 5.66
N ILE A 100 -19.28 -20.43 5.35
CA ILE A 100 -19.36 -21.43 4.29
C ILE A 100 -20.40 -21.02 3.26
N HIS A 101 -20.10 -21.24 1.98
CA HIS A 101 -21.01 -20.98 0.87
C HIS A 101 -20.70 -21.86 -0.33
N LYS A 102 -21.62 -21.96 -1.29
CA LYS A 102 -21.41 -22.73 -2.53
C LYS A 102 -20.18 -22.22 -3.32
N PRO A 103 -19.51 -23.12 -4.07
CA PRO A 103 -18.49 -22.70 -5.02
C PRO A 103 -19.04 -21.63 -5.97
N TRP A 104 -18.34 -20.51 -6.04
CA TRP A 104 -18.70 -19.41 -6.92
C TRP A 104 -17.63 -19.21 -7.98
N GLY A 105 -18.07 -18.82 -9.18
CA GLY A 105 -17.17 -18.35 -10.21
C GLY A 105 -17.92 -17.81 -11.42
N THR A 106 -17.17 -17.25 -12.37
CA THR A 106 -17.69 -16.62 -13.58
C THR A 106 -17.15 -17.32 -14.81
N ASN A 107 -18.00 -17.48 -15.83
CA ASN A 107 -17.59 -17.96 -17.15
C ASN A 107 -18.38 -17.22 -18.23
N CYS A 108 -17.82 -17.08 -19.44
CA CYS A 108 -18.48 -16.44 -20.58
C CYS A 108 -18.48 -17.40 -21.79
N GLY A 109 -19.63 -17.52 -22.46
CA GLY A 109 -19.77 -18.42 -23.60
C GLY A 109 -21.23 -18.64 -24.00
N ASN A 110 -21.45 -19.55 -24.94
CA ASN A 110 -22.79 -19.97 -25.33
C ASN A 110 -23.48 -20.79 -24.22
N ALA A 111 -24.77 -21.09 -24.39
CA ALA A 111 -25.56 -21.82 -23.40
C ALA A 111 -24.96 -23.17 -22.99
N GLU A 112 -24.31 -23.89 -23.91
CA GLU A 112 -23.65 -25.15 -23.63
C GLU A 112 -22.43 -24.98 -22.72
N LYS A 113 -21.58 -23.97 -22.98
CA LYS A 113 -20.45 -23.63 -22.10
C LYS A 113 -20.91 -23.21 -20.70
N MET A 114 -22.02 -22.49 -20.61
CA MET A 114 -22.59 -22.08 -19.31
C MET A 114 -23.10 -23.28 -18.51
N ARG A 115 -23.82 -24.22 -19.14
CA ARG A 115 -24.25 -25.47 -18.47
C ARG A 115 -23.07 -26.32 -18.02
N THR A 116 -22.08 -26.50 -18.90
CA THR A 116 -20.84 -27.24 -18.57
C THR A 116 -20.10 -26.62 -17.37
N TYR A 117 -20.16 -25.29 -17.24
CA TYR A 117 -19.55 -24.58 -16.11
C TYR A 117 -20.36 -24.75 -14.83
N ALA A 118 -21.69 -24.67 -14.89
CA ALA A 118 -22.56 -24.98 -13.75
C ALA A 118 -22.32 -26.42 -13.25
N ASP A 119 -22.28 -27.41 -14.15
CA ASP A 119 -21.99 -28.81 -13.81
C ASP A 119 -20.61 -28.97 -13.15
N ARG A 120 -19.65 -28.08 -13.46
CA ARG A 120 -18.33 -28.06 -12.81
C ARG A 120 -18.42 -27.50 -11.38
N LEU A 121 -19.20 -26.45 -11.15
CA LEU A 121 -19.40 -25.90 -9.81
C LEU A 121 -20.12 -26.93 -8.92
N ASP A 122 -21.13 -27.64 -9.45
CA ASP A 122 -21.82 -28.73 -8.72
C ASP A 122 -20.86 -29.87 -8.35
N LYS A 123 -19.92 -30.21 -9.24
CA LYS A 123 -18.86 -31.19 -8.95
C LYS A 123 -17.86 -30.71 -7.90
N LEU A 124 -17.59 -29.40 -7.82
CA LEU A 124 -16.75 -28.85 -6.75
C LEU A 124 -17.50 -28.91 -5.42
N GLU A 125 -18.79 -28.58 -5.41
CA GLU A 125 -19.64 -28.67 -4.22
C GLU A 125 -19.66 -30.10 -3.68
N SER A 126 -19.82 -31.10 -4.54
CA SER A 126 -19.83 -32.51 -4.13
C SER A 126 -18.51 -33.01 -3.53
N VAL A 127 -17.39 -32.32 -3.79
CA VAL A 127 -16.09 -32.60 -3.17
C VAL A 127 -15.96 -31.88 -1.81
N MET A 128 -16.57 -30.70 -1.66
CA MET A 128 -16.50 -29.91 -0.42
C MET A 128 -17.44 -30.44 0.67
N VAL A 129 -18.66 -30.85 0.31
CA VAL A 129 -19.70 -31.30 1.25
C VAL A 129 -19.23 -32.43 2.18
N PRO A 130 -18.57 -33.50 1.68
CA PRO A 130 -18.08 -34.58 2.54
C PRO A 130 -17.07 -34.13 3.59
N VAL A 131 -16.22 -33.14 3.28
CA VAL A 131 -15.20 -32.63 4.22
C VAL A 131 -15.87 -31.98 5.43
N TYR A 132 -16.85 -31.11 5.20
CA TYR A 132 -17.60 -30.48 6.29
C TYR A 132 -18.48 -31.49 7.03
N ALA A 133 -19.14 -32.40 6.33
CA ALA A 133 -19.95 -33.45 6.96
C ALA A 133 -19.10 -34.32 7.89
N GLN A 134 -17.88 -34.68 7.46
CA GLN A 134 -16.95 -35.47 8.27
C GLN A 134 -16.52 -34.74 9.54
N LYS A 135 -16.23 -33.44 9.47
CA LYS A 135 -15.81 -32.66 10.66
C LYS A 135 -16.98 -32.39 11.61
N THR A 136 -18.15 -32.03 11.07
CA THR A 136 -19.31 -31.58 11.86
C THR A 136 -20.20 -32.70 12.37
N GLY A 137 -20.14 -33.89 11.76
CA GLY A 137 -21.09 -34.98 12.01
C GLY A 137 -22.48 -34.76 11.42
N LYS A 138 -22.70 -33.67 10.67
CA LYS A 138 -23.97 -33.37 9.98
C LYS A 138 -24.12 -34.22 8.72
N THR A 139 -25.36 -34.38 8.28
CA THR A 139 -25.65 -35.02 6.99
C THR A 139 -25.17 -34.14 5.83
N THR A 140 -24.89 -34.78 4.69
CA THR A 140 -24.50 -34.07 3.47
C THR A 140 -25.56 -33.06 3.02
N ASP A 141 -26.83 -33.36 3.25
CA ASP A 141 -27.96 -32.51 2.87
C ASP A 141 -28.04 -31.26 3.77
N GLU A 142 -27.79 -31.39 5.07
CA GLU A 142 -27.70 -30.25 5.99
C GLU A 142 -26.54 -29.32 5.61
N ILE A 143 -25.37 -29.89 5.30
CA ILE A 143 -24.22 -29.09 4.84
C ILE A 143 -24.52 -28.40 3.51
N ALA A 144 -25.12 -29.09 2.54
CA ALA A 144 -25.50 -28.51 1.26
C ALA A 144 -26.49 -27.34 1.43
N ALA A 145 -27.44 -27.46 2.35
CA ALA A 145 -28.35 -26.37 2.70
C ALA A 145 -27.59 -25.18 3.30
N MET A 146 -26.68 -25.41 4.27
CA MET A 146 -25.88 -24.33 4.85
C MET A 146 -24.97 -23.64 3.83
N LEU A 147 -24.40 -24.37 2.87
CA LEU A 147 -23.62 -23.80 1.76
C LEU A 147 -24.49 -22.95 0.83
N ALA A 148 -25.70 -23.41 0.52
CA ALA A 148 -26.65 -22.64 -0.30
C ALA A 148 -27.06 -21.32 0.38
N ASP A 149 -27.13 -21.33 1.72
CA ASP A 149 -27.55 -20.18 2.49
C ASP A 149 -26.46 -19.13 2.75
N GLU A 150 -25.21 -19.33 2.31
CA GLU A 150 -24.08 -18.45 2.67
C GLU A 150 -24.05 -18.22 4.20
N THR A 151 -23.77 -19.29 4.93
CA THR A 151 -23.93 -19.32 6.38
C THR A 151 -22.72 -18.72 7.07
N TRP A 152 -22.94 -17.64 7.81
CA TRP A 152 -21.97 -16.98 8.70
C TRP A 152 -22.19 -17.47 10.14
N MET A 153 -21.12 -17.84 10.82
CA MET A 153 -21.15 -18.38 12.18
C MET A 153 -20.07 -17.73 13.04
N SER A 154 -20.45 -17.31 14.25
CA SER A 154 -19.51 -16.97 15.33
C SER A 154 -18.79 -18.20 15.88
N GLY A 155 -17.72 -18.02 16.66
CA GLY A 155 -17.02 -19.14 17.31
C GLY A 155 -17.96 -20.06 18.11
N ALA A 156 -18.92 -19.48 18.85
CA ALA A 156 -19.92 -20.24 19.61
C ALA A 156 -20.88 -21.06 18.71
N GLU A 157 -21.32 -20.48 17.60
CA GLU A 157 -22.14 -21.19 16.61
C GLU A 157 -21.33 -22.27 15.91
N CYS A 158 -20.07 -22.01 15.56
CA CYS A 158 -19.17 -23.02 14.99
C CYS A 158 -19.01 -24.23 15.93
N LEU A 159 -18.87 -24.01 17.23
CA LEU A 159 -18.84 -25.09 18.22
C LEU A 159 -20.16 -25.86 18.24
N ALA A 160 -21.30 -25.16 18.30
CA ALA A 160 -22.63 -25.78 18.32
C ALA A 160 -22.93 -26.58 17.03
N HIS A 161 -22.43 -26.12 15.89
CA HIS A 161 -22.61 -26.77 14.59
C HIS A 161 -21.49 -27.78 14.24
N GLY A 162 -20.47 -27.95 15.10
CA GLY A 162 -19.38 -28.92 14.91
C GLY A 162 -18.26 -28.48 13.96
N PHE A 163 -18.19 -27.20 13.60
CA PHE A 163 -17.11 -26.63 12.79
C PHE A 163 -15.88 -26.27 13.64
N ALA A 164 -16.07 -26.03 14.93
CA ALA A 164 -15.00 -25.80 15.91
C ALA A 164 -15.09 -26.81 17.04
N ASP A 165 -13.95 -27.14 17.64
CA ASP A 165 -13.84 -28.06 18.78
C ASP A 165 -13.76 -27.31 20.12
N GLN A 166 -13.24 -26.07 20.10
CA GLN A 166 -13.11 -25.23 21.29
C GLN A 166 -13.39 -23.77 20.98
N VAL A 167 -13.98 -23.08 21.96
CA VAL A 167 -14.14 -21.63 21.95
C VAL A 167 -13.31 -21.00 23.05
N THR A 168 -12.55 -19.98 22.71
CA THR A 168 -11.73 -19.21 23.66
C THR A 168 -12.31 -17.81 23.86
N PRO A 169 -12.02 -17.15 25.00
CA PRO A 169 -12.42 -15.75 25.19
C PRO A 169 -11.94 -14.87 24.02
N ALA A 170 -12.67 -13.79 23.75
CA ALA A 170 -12.30 -12.86 22.68
C ALA A 170 -10.82 -12.45 22.79
N VAL A 171 -10.07 -12.66 21.71
CA VAL A 171 -8.68 -12.20 21.57
C VAL A 171 -8.66 -10.86 20.84
N GLU A 172 -7.72 -9.97 21.17
CA GLU A 172 -7.54 -8.73 20.41
C GLU A 172 -7.18 -9.08 18.96
N ALA A 173 -8.05 -8.70 18.01
CA ALA A 173 -7.89 -9.03 16.60
C ALA A 173 -6.51 -8.61 16.08
N MET A 174 -5.69 -9.59 15.71
CA MET A 174 -4.35 -9.37 15.18
C MET A 174 -4.40 -9.37 13.64
N ALA A 175 -4.65 -8.19 13.05
CA ALA A 175 -4.54 -7.83 11.62
C ALA A 175 -5.87 -7.61 10.85
N CYS A 176 -5.83 -6.57 10.02
CA CYS A 176 -6.88 -6.14 9.09
C CYS A 176 -6.71 -6.85 7.74
N ILE A 177 -7.78 -7.41 7.16
CA ILE A 177 -7.76 -8.04 5.84
C ILE A 177 -8.31 -7.06 4.80
N GLN A 178 -7.50 -6.66 3.82
CA GLN A 178 -7.96 -5.87 2.67
C GLN A 178 -8.09 -6.76 1.44
N SER A 179 -9.27 -7.37 1.22
CA SER A 179 -9.55 -8.13 -0.01
C SER A 179 -10.84 -7.64 -0.68
N LYS A 180 -10.80 -7.40 -1.99
CA LYS A 180 -11.99 -7.04 -2.78
C LYS A 180 -13.05 -8.16 -2.79
N ARG A 181 -12.65 -9.39 -2.49
CA ARG A 181 -13.53 -10.55 -2.44
C ARG A 181 -14.58 -10.46 -1.35
N THR A 182 -14.33 -9.66 -0.31
CA THR A 182 -15.33 -9.45 0.76
C THR A 182 -16.57 -8.71 0.27
N GLU A 183 -16.50 -8.04 -0.89
CA GLU A 183 -17.64 -7.39 -1.56
C GLU A 183 -18.54 -8.39 -2.30
N GLU A 184 -18.07 -9.62 -2.52
CA GLU A 184 -18.82 -10.68 -3.22
C GLU A 184 -19.80 -11.43 -2.29
N PHE A 185 -19.61 -11.34 -0.97
CA PHE A 185 -20.46 -11.98 0.04
C PHE A 185 -21.76 -11.20 0.25
N LYS A 186 -22.89 -11.85 0.01
CA LYS A 186 -24.20 -11.18 -0.03
C LYS A 186 -24.85 -11.06 1.35
N LYS A 187 -24.49 -11.92 2.30
CA LYS A 187 -25.13 -12.03 3.61
C LYS A 187 -24.19 -11.72 4.78
N MET A 188 -23.05 -11.08 4.52
CA MET A 188 -22.07 -10.70 5.55
C MET A 188 -22.69 -9.73 6.60
N PRO A 189 -22.70 -10.09 7.90
CA PRO A 189 -23.12 -9.21 8.99
C PRO A 189 -22.37 -7.87 9.07
N GLU A 190 -23.05 -6.79 9.45
CA GLU A 190 -22.45 -5.44 9.54
C GLU A 190 -21.30 -5.33 10.55
N SER A 191 -21.36 -6.07 11.67
CA SER A 191 -20.29 -6.14 12.66
C SER A 191 -18.97 -6.68 12.09
N ILE A 192 -19.06 -7.61 11.15
CA ILE A 192 -17.90 -8.22 10.46
C ILE A 192 -17.31 -7.25 9.43
N ARG A 193 -18.16 -6.54 8.68
CA ARG A 193 -17.71 -5.54 7.69
C ARG A 193 -16.79 -4.48 8.30
N ASN A 194 -17.09 -4.07 9.53
CA ASN A 194 -16.30 -3.07 10.25
C ASN A 194 -14.99 -3.62 10.85
N MET A 195 -14.89 -4.94 11.06
CA MET A 195 -13.67 -5.61 11.55
C MET A 195 -12.69 -5.94 10.42
N ILE A 196 -13.22 -6.34 9.26
CA ILE A 196 -12.43 -6.68 8.07
C ILE A 196 -11.87 -5.41 7.40
N THR A 197 -12.64 -4.32 7.37
CA THR A 197 -12.24 -3.05 6.74
C THR A 197 -12.34 -1.88 7.72
N PRO A 198 -11.36 -1.67 8.61
CA PRO A 198 -11.30 -0.49 9.46
C PRO A 198 -10.82 0.75 8.68
N PRO A 199 -11.29 1.96 9.03
CA PRO A 199 -10.68 3.21 8.55
C PRO A 199 -9.24 3.34 9.04
N ARG A 200 -8.33 3.74 8.14
CA ARG A 200 -6.87 3.89 8.35
C ARG A 200 -6.51 4.69 9.64
N ASN A 201 -5.86 4.08 10.64
CA ASN A 201 -4.52 4.48 11.16
C ASN A 201 -4.05 3.82 12.48
N SER A 202 -2.80 3.28 12.42
CA SER A 202 -1.67 3.21 13.39
C SER A 202 -1.82 2.66 14.83
N ALA A 203 -1.12 1.54 15.07
CA ALA A 203 -0.75 0.91 16.36
C ALA A 203 0.31 1.70 17.18
N PRO A 204 0.78 1.23 18.37
CA PRO A 204 1.79 0.15 18.44
C PRO A 204 1.62 -0.90 19.56
N ARG A 205 2.16 -2.12 19.30
CA ARG A 205 2.32 -3.26 20.23
C ARG A 205 3.66 -3.18 20.97
N ASP A 206 3.70 -3.68 22.20
CA ASP A 206 4.93 -3.98 22.95
C ASP A 206 5.00 -5.49 23.23
N THR A 207 6.16 -6.10 23.01
CA THR A 207 6.43 -7.55 23.08
C THR A 207 7.20 -7.88 24.34
N THR A 208 6.82 -8.94 25.07
CA THR A 208 7.78 -9.83 25.77
C THR A 208 7.06 -11.08 26.30
N VAL A 209 7.54 -12.27 25.92
CA VAL A 209 7.29 -13.54 26.62
C VAL A 209 8.64 -14.15 26.98
N THR A 210 8.75 -14.68 28.19
CA THR A 210 9.90 -15.46 28.69
C THR A 210 9.42 -16.87 29.07
N ILE A 211 10.19 -17.89 28.67
CA ILE A 211 9.96 -19.33 28.91
C ILE A 211 10.91 -19.83 30.00
N PRO A 212 10.51 -20.86 30.78
CA PRO A 212 11.45 -21.95 31.09
C PRO A 212 10.90 -23.36 30.75
N ALA A 213 11.82 -24.23 30.33
CA ALA A 213 11.65 -25.59 29.78
C ALA A 213 11.95 -26.71 30.83
N PRO A 214 12.26 -27.98 30.47
CA PRO A 214 11.34 -29.13 30.41
C PRO A 214 11.80 -30.36 31.23
N ALA A 215 11.05 -31.47 31.19
CA ALA A 215 11.52 -32.78 31.67
C ALA A 215 11.08 -33.96 30.77
N VAL A 216 12.02 -34.88 30.53
CA VAL A 216 12.06 -36.02 29.59
C VAL A 216 11.68 -37.32 30.29
N THR A 217 11.04 -38.29 29.58
CA THR A 217 11.27 -39.75 29.82
C THR A 217 10.88 -40.62 28.62
N GLU A 218 11.64 -41.71 28.43
CA GLU A 218 11.70 -42.68 27.32
C GLU A 218 11.19 -44.10 27.81
N PRO A 219 11.28 -45.25 27.07
CA PRO A 219 10.12 -45.98 26.52
C PRO A 219 9.99 -47.50 26.87
N SER A 220 9.07 -48.18 26.14
CA SER A 220 8.93 -49.66 25.87
C SER A 220 8.10 -50.51 26.86
N PRO A 221 7.53 -51.71 26.50
CA PRO A 221 7.94 -52.64 25.42
C PRO A 221 6.84 -53.44 24.64
N VAL A 222 7.31 -54.23 23.65
CA VAL A 222 6.60 -55.27 22.85
C VAL A 222 6.61 -56.64 23.57
N PRO A 223 5.65 -57.55 23.31
CA PRO A 223 5.99 -58.88 22.75
C PRO A 223 4.84 -59.49 21.87
N ALA A 224 4.90 -60.63 21.18
CA ALA A 224 5.91 -61.42 20.50
C ALA A 224 5.18 -62.55 19.69
N VAL A 225 5.86 -63.04 18.64
CA VAL A 225 5.77 -64.33 17.90
C VAL A 225 4.52 -64.74 17.09
N SER A 226 4.85 -65.36 15.95
CA SER A 226 4.10 -65.53 14.70
C SER A 226 4.14 -66.98 14.20
N ASP A 227 3.01 -67.49 13.71
CA ASP A 227 2.88 -68.78 13.03
C ASP A 227 3.51 -68.80 11.62
N GLU A 228 4.20 -69.90 11.29
CA GLU A 228 4.96 -70.11 10.04
C GLU A 228 4.07 -70.07 8.78
N ALA A 229 2.78 -70.43 8.90
CA ALA A 229 1.80 -70.35 7.82
C ALA A 229 1.40 -68.89 7.49
N THR A 230 1.33 -68.05 8.51
CA THR A 230 0.94 -66.64 8.39
C THR A 230 2.07 -65.81 7.76
N ILE A 231 3.33 -66.17 8.03
CA ILE A 231 4.50 -65.57 7.38
C ILE A 231 4.54 -65.92 5.89
N ARG A 232 4.33 -67.20 5.52
CA ARG A 232 4.34 -67.63 4.11
C ARG A 232 3.22 -66.98 3.30
N ALA A 233 2.02 -66.84 3.87
CA ALA A 233 0.90 -66.15 3.22
C ALA A 233 1.19 -64.64 3.03
N ARG A 234 1.81 -63.99 4.03
CA ARG A 234 2.18 -62.58 3.98
C ARG A 234 3.26 -62.30 2.93
N VAL A 235 4.29 -63.14 2.86
CA VAL A 235 5.38 -63.02 1.86
C VAL A 235 4.85 -63.21 0.43
N MET A 236 3.94 -64.16 0.22
CA MET A 236 3.31 -64.36 -1.11
C MET A 236 2.40 -63.19 -1.52
N ALA A 237 1.66 -62.61 -0.57
CA ALA A 237 0.84 -61.42 -0.82
C ALA A 237 1.70 -60.19 -1.13
N GLU A 238 2.82 -60.03 -0.41
CA GLU A 238 3.78 -58.95 -0.61
C GLU A 238 4.52 -59.05 -1.95
N GLN A 239 4.93 -60.27 -2.36
CA GLN A 239 5.52 -60.51 -3.68
C GLN A 239 4.51 -60.25 -4.82
N LYS A 240 3.24 -60.60 -4.63
CA LYS A 240 2.18 -60.30 -5.60
C LYS A 240 1.92 -58.79 -5.72
N ALA A 241 1.90 -58.07 -4.59
CA ALA A 241 1.74 -56.62 -4.55
C ALA A 241 2.93 -55.90 -5.20
N ARG A 242 4.17 -56.36 -4.94
CA ARG A 242 5.40 -55.87 -5.59
C ARG A 242 5.32 -56.01 -7.11
N MET A 243 4.99 -57.21 -7.60
CA MET A 243 4.92 -57.47 -9.03
C MET A 243 3.79 -56.69 -9.72
N SER A 244 2.65 -56.48 -9.06
CA SER A 244 1.59 -55.60 -9.58
C SER A 244 2.08 -54.15 -9.66
N GLY A 245 2.64 -53.61 -8.58
CA GLY A 245 3.12 -52.23 -8.53
C GLY A 245 4.20 -51.92 -9.57
N ILE A 246 5.14 -52.85 -9.79
CA ILE A 246 6.17 -52.69 -10.84
C ILE A 246 5.54 -52.72 -12.23
N ASN A 247 4.56 -53.58 -12.49
CA ASN A 247 3.88 -53.59 -13.79
C ASN A 247 3.07 -52.32 -14.03
N ASP A 248 2.36 -51.82 -13.01
CA ASP A 248 1.57 -50.58 -13.10
C ASP A 248 2.45 -49.35 -13.32
N LEU A 249 3.62 -49.29 -12.67
CA LEU A 249 4.60 -48.22 -12.84
C LEU A 249 5.09 -48.12 -14.30
N PHE A 250 5.37 -49.25 -14.96
CA PHE A 250 5.88 -49.27 -16.33
C PHE A 250 4.78 -49.21 -17.40
N ALA A 251 3.54 -49.59 -17.06
CA ALA A 251 2.39 -49.51 -17.96
C ALA A 251 2.10 -48.08 -18.44
N MET A 252 2.38 -47.07 -17.61
CA MET A 252 2.21 -45.64 -17.93
C MET A 252 3.09 -45.17 -19.09
N PHE A 253 4.11 -45.93 -19.48
CA PHE A 253 5.09 -45.57 -20.52
C PHE A 253 4.91 -46.32 -21.84
N GLY A 254 3.75 -46.97 -22.04
CA GLY A 254 3.33 -47.49 -23.35
C GLY A 254 4.30 -48.48 -24.00
N GLY A 255 5.02 -49.28 -23.20
CA GLY A 255 5.97 -50.30 -23.67
C GLY A 255 7.39 -49.79 -23.97
N ARG A 256 7.68 -48.49 -23.83
CA ARG A 256 9.00 -47.89 -24.12
C ARG A 256 10.15 -48.46 -23.30
N TYR A 257 9.87 -48.94 -22.08
CA TYR A 257 10.88 -49.49 -21.15
C TYR A 257 10.66 -50.97 -20.82
N GLN A 258 10.08 -51.74 -21.75
CA GLN A 258 9.66 -53.13 -21.50
C GLN A 258 10.82 -54.07 -21.13
N ALA A 259 12.03 -53.82 -21.63
CA ALA A 259 13.23 -54.57 -21.24
C ALA A 259 13.64 -54.31 -19.77
N LEU A 260 13.54 -53.05 -19.31
CA LEU A 260 13.84 -52.68 -17.93
C LEU A 260 12.74 -53.16 -16.96
N GLN A 261 11.48 -53.15 -17.41
CA GLN A 261 10.35 -53.74 -16.69
C GLN A 261 10.58 -55.24 -16.43
N ALA A 262 10.95 -56.01 -17.46
CA ALA A 262 11.22 -57.44 -17.34
C ALA A 262 12.37 -57.74 -16.35
N GLN A 263 13.40 -56.89 -16.33
CA GLN A 263 14.52 -57.01 -15.38
C GLN A 263 14.07 -56.73 -13.94
N CYS A 264 13.25 -55.70 -13.71
CA CYS A 264 12.76 -55.36 -12.37
C CYS A 264 11.76 -56.40 -11.81
N VAL A 265 10.97 -57.03 -12.69
CA VAL A 265 10.05 -58.11 -12.30
C VAL A 265 10.81 -59.41 -11.99
N ALA A 266 11.83 -59.75 -12.78
CA ALA A 266 12.63 -60.97 -12.60
C ALA A 266 13.55 -60.92 -11.37
N ASP A 267 13.94 -59.73 -10.92
CA ASP A 267 14.77 -59.49 -9.74
C ASP A 267 13.90 -59.59 -8.46
N PRO A 268 14.09 -60.62 -7.60
CA PRO A 268 13.28 -60.81 -6.39
C PRO A 268 13.50 -59.74 -5.32
N ASP A 269 14.66 -59.07 -5.35
CA ASP A 269 15.07 -58.04 -4.38
C ASP A 269 14.74 -56.62 -4.88
N CYS A 270 14.27 -56.48 -6.13
CA CYS A 270 13.89 -55.19 -6.68
C CYS A 270 12.55 -54.72 -6.10
N SER A 271 12.61 -53.76 -5.18
CA SER A 271 11.43 -53.08 -4.63
C SER A 271 10.80 -52.11 -5.66
N LEU A 272 9.56 -51.69 -5.40
CA LEU A 272 8.88 -50.70 -6.25
C LEU A 272 9.67 -49.36 -6.32
N GLU A 273 10.29 -48.95 -5.22
CA GLU A 273 11.11 -47.74 -5.16
C GLU A 273 12.38 -47.86 -5.99
N MET A 274 13.06 -49.01 -5.93
CA MET A 274 14.24 -49.29 -6.77
C MET A 274 13.86 -49.35 -8.26
N ALA A 275 12.71 -49.90 -8.60
CA ALA A 275 12.20 -49.93 -9.97
C ALA A 275 11.92 -48.51 -10.50
N ARG A 276 11.40 -47.62 -9.64
CA ARG A 276 11.18 -46.20 -9.94
C ARG A 276 12.49 -45.44 -10.15
N GLU A 277 13.49 -45.68 -9.30
CA GLU A 277 14.81 -45.04 -9.43
C GLU A 277 15.55 -45.50 -10.69
N ARG A 278 15.53 -46.81 -10.99
CA ARG A 278 16.09 -47.36 -12.24
C ARG A 278 15.41 -46.76 -13.47
N LEU A 279 14.09 -46.59 -13.45
CA LEU A 279 13.33 -45.96 -14.53
C LEU A 279 13.68 -44.47 -14.70
N LEU A 280 13.78 -43.72 -13.59
CA LEU A 280 14.17 -42.31 -13.60
C LEU A 280 15.60 -42.12 -14.15
N ASN A 281 16.53 -42.99 -13.77
CA ASN A 281 17.90 -42.97 -14.28
C ASN A 281 17.96 -43.28 -15.79
N GLU A 282 17.13 -44.20 -16.29
CA GLU A 282 17.06 -44.49 -17.73
C GLU A 282 16.46 -43.32 -18.52
N MET A 283 15.45 -42.65 -17.97
CA MET A 283 14.89 -41.41 -18.54
C MET A 283 15.89 -40.24 -18.51
N GLY A 284 16.74 -40.20 -17.48
CA GLY A 284 17.79 -39.21 -17.29
C GLY A 284 18.92 -39.28 -18.33
N LYS A 285 19.15 -40.45 -18.96
CA LYS A 285 20.23 -40.62 -19.96
C LYS A 285 20.03 -39.81 -21.24
N GLU A 286 18.79 -39.46 -21.58
CA GLU A 286 18.46 -38.62 -22.75
C GLU A 286 18.37 -37.13 -22.41
N SER A 287 18.50 -36.74 -21.13
CA SER A 287 18.41 -35.35 -20.70
C SER A 287 19.76 -34.80 -20.26
N SER A 288 20.28 -33.82 -21.03
CA SER A 288 21.43 -33.02 -20.61
C SER A 288 20.95 -31.83 -19.78
N PRO A 289 21.56 -31.54 -18.60
CA PRO A 289 21.26 -30.31 -17.87
C PRO A 289 21.59 -29.10 -18.73
N THR A 290 20.63 -28.19 -18.90
CA THR A 290 20.84 -26.95 -19.65
C THR A 290 21.81 -26.06 -18.89
N ASN A 291 23.06 -26.03 -19.32
CA ASN A 291 24.05 -25.07 -18.84
C ASN A 291 23.62 -23.66 -19.27
N LYS A 292 23.17 -22.82 -18.32
CA LYS A 292 23.07 -21.38 -18.51
C LYS A 292 23.83 -20.66 -17.40
N ASN A 293 25.09 -20.34 -17.69
CA ASN A 293 25.85 -19.26 -17.05
C ASN A 293 25.27 -17.89 -17.45
N THR A 294 24.07 -17.57 -17.00
CA THR A 294 23.63 -16.18 -16.85
C THR A 294 23.51 -15.94 -15.35
N PRO A 295 24.12 -14.91 -14.76
CA PRO A 295 23.83 -14.57 -13.37
C PRO A 295 22.31 -14.36 -13.28
N ALA A 296 21.62 -15.27 -12.60
CA ALA A 296 20.22 -15.08 -12.30
C ALA A 296 20.14 -13.93 -11.29
N HIS A 297 19.88 -12.72 -11.78
CA HIS A 297 19.41 -11.65 -10.93
C HIS A 297 17.99 -12.03 -10.52
N ILE A 298 17.87 -12.61 -9.32
CA ILE A 298 16.58 -12.92 -8.72
C ILE A 298 15.97 -11.58 -8.30
N TYR A 299 15.12 -11.01 -9.15
CA TYR A 299 14.27 -9.90 -8.77
C TYR A 299 13.21 -10.44 -7.80
N ALA A 300 13.30 -10.02 -6.54
CA ALA A 300 12.23 -10.20 -5.56
C ALA A 300 11.04 -9.30 -5.97
N GLY A 301 10.27 -9.73 -6.97
CA GLY A 301 9.05 -9.09 -7.43
C GLY A 301 7.80 -9.80 -6.90
N ASN A 302 6.68 -9.10 -6.89
CA ASN A 302 5.35 -9.57 -6.45
C ASN A 302 4.72 -10.67 -7.33
N GLY A 303 5.49 -11.30 -8.23
CA GLY A 303 5.02 -12.28 -9.21
C GLY A 303 4.51 -11.70 -10.54
N ASN A 304 4.42 -10.37 -10.69
CA ASN A 304 3.97 -9.69 -11.92
C ASN A 304 5.12 -9.28 -12.83
N PHE A 305 5.97 -10.23 -13.25
CA PHE A 305 7.17 -9.96 -14.05
C PHE A 305 6.90 -9.19 -15.35
N VAL A 306 5.75 -9.43 -15.96
CA VAL A 306 5.32 -8.76 -17.21
C VAL A 306 4.96 -7.31 -16.92
N GLY A 307 4.11 -7.06 -15.92
CA GLY A 307 3.70 -5.72 -15.56
C GLY A 307 4.88 -4.88 -15.03
N ASP A 308 5.71 -5.48 -14.18
CA ASP A 308 6.89 -4.84 -13.62
C ASP A 308 7.96 -4.55 -14.68
N GLY A 309 8.19 -5.50 -15.61
CA GLY A 309 9.10 -5.31 -16.73
C GLY A 309 8.61 -4.24 -17.71
N ILE A 310 7.31 -4.21 -18.04
CA ILE A 310 6.74 -3.14 -18.86
C ILE A 310 6.84 -1.79 -18.14
N ARG A 311 6.54 -1.73 -16.84
CA ARG A 311 6.66 -0.51 -16.04
C ARG A 311 8.09 0.02 -16.04
N GLN A 312 9.07 -0.86 -15.78
CA GLN A 312 10.48 -0.49 -15.77
C GLN A 312 10.94 0.02 -17.14
N ALA A 313 10.61 -0.69 -18.22
CA ALA A 313 10.96 -0.29 -19.58
C ALA A 313 10.35 1.08 -19.93
N MET A 314 9.12 1.34 -19.50
CA MET A 314 8.44 2.61 -19.72
C MET A 314 9.03 3.74 -18.89
N LEU A 315 9.38 3.49 -17.61
CA LEU A 315 10.08 4.46 -16.75
C LEU A 315 11.46 4.81 -17.32
N ALA A 316 12.21 3.81 -17.79
CA ALA A 316 13.52 4.04 -18.39
C ALA A 316 13.43 4.84 -19.69
N ARG A 317 12.42 4.53 -20.52
CA ARG A 317 12.15 5.30 -21.75
C ARG A 317 11.66 6.73 -21.46
N ALA A 318 10.94 6.94 -20.37
CA ALA A 318 10.53 8.25 -19.88
C ALA A 318 11.67 9.04 -19.21
N GLY A 319 12.85 8.43 -19.01
CA GLY A 319 14.01 9.08 -18.37
C GLY A 319 13.95 9.08 -16.84
N PHE A 320 13.06 8.31 -16.23
CA PHE A 320 12.89 8.23 -14.76
C PHE A 320 13.67 7.08 -14.11
N ALA A 321 14.24 6.18 -14.90
CA ALA A 321 15.03 5.05 -14.44
C ALA A 321 16.17 4.73 -15.43
N ASP A 322 17.20 4.05 -14.95
CA ASP A 322 18.21 3.47 -15.84
C ASP A 322 17.63 2.26 -16.59
N ILE A 323 18.13 2.03 -17.80
CA ILE A 323 17.72 0.87 -18.61
C ILE A 323 18.30 -0.41 -17.99
N GLU A 324 17.43 -1.32 -17.55
CA GLU A 324 17.81 -2.66 -17.12
C GLU A 324 18.14 -3.52 -18.34
N LYS A 325 19.42 -3.84 -18.55
CA LYS A 325 19.90 -4.47 -19.79
C LYS A 325 19.28 -5.84 -20.09
N ASP A 326 18.80 -6.54 -19.07
CA ASP A 326 18.18 -7.86 -19.11
C ASP A 326 16.64 -7.81 -19.26
N ASN A 327 16.04 -6.62 -19.22
CA ASN A 327 14.60 -6.48 -19.41
C ASN A 327 14.20 -6.67 -20.89
N ALA A 328 13.41 -7.71 -21.14
CA ALA A 328 12.92 -8.10 -22.47
C ALA A 328 11.99 -7.06 -23.12
N TYR A 329 11.45 -6.11 -22.36
CA TYR A 329 10.46 -5.14 -22.83
C TYR A 329 11.06 -3.80 -23.30
N ASN A 330 12.36 -3.55 -23.12
CA ASN A 330 13.01 -2.26 -23.42
C ASN A 330 12.89 -1.79 -24.87
N GLY A 331 12.82 -2.71 -25.83
CA GLY A 331 12.78 -2.40 -27.26
C GLY A 331 11.37 -2.25 -27.84
N MET A 332 10.33 -2.35 -27.02
CA MET A 332 8.94 -2.38 -27.48
C MET A 332 8.29 -1.00 -27.45
N THR A 333 7.37 -0.77 -28.38
CA THR A 333 6.49 0.40 -28.46
C THR A 333 5.34 0.31 -27.45
N LEU A 334 4.66 1.41 -27.14
CA LEU A 334 3.45 1.44 -26.30
C LEU A 334 2.38 0.46 -26.80
N ARG A 335 2.23 0.33 -28.12
CA ARG A 335 1.32 -0.63 -28.75
C ARG A 335 1.73 -2.09 -28.51
N GLU A 336 3.04 -2.38 -28.47
CA GLU A 336 3.55 -3.72 -28.19
C GLU A 336 3.45 -4.04 -26.70
N TRP A 337 3.68 -3.08 -25.80
CA TRP A 337 3.40 -3.23 -24.38
C TRP A 337 1.91 -3.49 -24.10
N ALA A 338 1.01 -2.75 -24.77
CA ALA A 338 -0.44 -3.01 -24.71
C ALA A 338 -0.81 -4.42 -25.21
N ARG A 339 -0.06 -4.92 -26.20
CA ARG A 339 -0.23 -6.29 -26.67
C ARG A 339 0.26 -7.30 -25.64
N MET A 340 1.44 -7.08 -25.06
CA MET A 340 2.05 -7.98 -24.07
C MET A 340 1.23 -8.05 -22.78
N SER A 341 0.66 -6.92 -22.33
CA SER A 341 -0.21 -6.90 -21.16
C SER A 341 -1.46 -7.76 -21.32
N LEU A 342 -1.90 -8.01 -22.55
CA LEU A 342 -3.01 -8.90 -22.89
C LEU A 342 -2.54 -10.34 -23.13
N THR A 343 -1.52 -10.55 -23.98
CA THR A 343 -1.11 -11.89 -24.41
C THR A 343 -0.46 -12.71 -23.32
N GLU A 344 0.37 -12.08 -22.48
CA GLU A 344 1.01 -12.75 -21.34
C GLU A 344 0.00 -13.17 -20.27
N ARG A 345 -1.24 -12.67 -20.36
CA ARG A 345 -2.36 -13.01 -19.49
C ARG A 345 -3.38 -13.92 -20.17
N GLY A 346 -3.00 -14.52 -21.30
CA GLY A 346 -3.80 -15.52 -22.01
C GLY A 346 -4.92 -14.94 -22.88
N ILE A 347 -4.94 -13.63 -23.12
CA ILE A 347 -5.94 -13.00 -23.99
C ILE A 347 -5.46 -13.05 -25.43
N GLY A 348 -6.24 -13.72 -26.29
CA GLY A 348 -5.98 -13.78 -27.72
C GLY A 348 -6.23 -12.43 -28.41
N VAL A 349 -5.17 -11.79 -28.88
CA VAL A 349 -5.22 -10.48 -29.56
C VAL A 349 -5.16 -10.56 -31.09
N ALA A 350 -5.01 -11.76 -31.66
CA ALA A 350 -4.75 -11.97 -33.09
C ALA A 350 -5.92 -11.54 -33.99
N SER A 351 -7.16 -11.59 -33.49
CA SER A 351 -8.37 -11.20 -34.20
C SER A 351 -8.68 -9.70 -34.12
N TYR A 352 -7.94 -8.93 -33.33
CA TYR A 352 -8.24 -7.51 -33.08
C TYR A 352 -7.36 -6.60 -33.93
N ASN A 353 -7.95 -5.53 -34.46
CA ASN A 353 -7.18 -4.45 -35.07
C ASN A 353 -6.43 -3.64 -33.98
N PRO A 354 -5.40 -2.84 -34.33
CA PRO A 354 -4.62 -2.09 -33.34
C PRO A 354 -5.46 -1.21 -32.40
N MET A 355 -6.54 -0.59 -32.90
CA MET A 355 -7.42 0.27 -32.11
C MET A 355 -8.23 -0.52 -31.08
N GLN A 356 -8.78 -1.66 -31.49
CA GLN A 356 -9.55 -2.55 -30.62
C GLN A 356 -8.64 -3.22 -29.59
N MET A 357 -7.42 -3.59 -29.96
CA MET A 357 -6.44 -4.20 -29.06
C MET A 357 -5.98 -3.21 -27.98
N VAL A 358 -5.65 -1.97 -28.33
CA VAL A 358 -5.35 -0.93 -27.34
C VAL A 358 -6.58 -0.62 -26.48
N GLY A 359 -7.76 -0.53 -27.09
CA GLY A 359 -9.02 -0.37 -26.35
C GLY A 359 -9.22 -1.48 -25.31
N LEU A 360 -9.01 -2.73 -25.70
CA LEU A 360 -9.10 -3.88 -24.80
C LEU A 360 -8.02 -3.85 -23.71
N ALA A 361 -6.79 -3.44 -24.03
CA ALA A 361 -5.71 -3.33 -23.05
C ALA A 361 -6.01 -2.29 -21.96
N LEU A 362 -6.82 -1.28 -22.25
CA LEU A 362 -7.21 -0.23 -21.31
C LEU A 362 -8.42 -0.59 -20.45
N THR A 363 -9.32 -1.44 -20.95
CA THR A 363 -10.64 -1.69 -20.32
C THR A 363 -10.78 -3.09 -19.74
N HIS A 364 -9.95 -4.03 -20.18
CA HIS A 364 -10.03 -5.40 -19.71
C HIS A 364 -9.55 -5.48 -18.26
N SER A 365 -10.36 -6.03 -17.37
CA SER A 365 -10.09 -6.10 -15.93
C SER A 365 -8.81 -6.86 -15.57
N THR A 366 -8.36 -7.75 -16.45
CA THR A 366 -7.11 -8.49 -16.28
C THR A 366 -5.92 -7.81 -16.96
N SER A 367 -6.04 -6.62 -17.54
CA SER A 367 -4.91 -5.86 -18.12
C SER A 367 -4.43 -4.79 -17.13
N ASP A 368 -3.14 -4.80 -16.82
CA ASP A 368 -2.51 -3.77 -15.95
C ASP A 368 -2.04 -2.56 -16.74
N PHE A 369 -2.23 -2.55 -18.07
CA PHE A 369 -1.66 -1.51 -18.92
C PHE A 369 -2.11 -0.11 -18.51
N GLY A 370 -3.39 0.08 -18.16
CA GLY A 370 -3.88 1.35 -17.62
C GLY A 370 -3.18 1.76 -16.32
N ASN A 371 -3.01 0.83 -15.37
CA ASN A 371 -2.33 1.09 -14.10
C ASN A 371 -0.84 1.41 -14.29
N ILE A 372 -0.18 0.74 -15.25
CA ILE A 372 1.23 1.02 -15.57
C ILE A 372 1.38 2.41 -16.17
N LEU A 373 0.45 2.84 -17.03
CA LEU A 373 0.40 4.21 -17.55
C LEU A 373 0.19 5.22 -16.41
N LEU A 374 -0.71 4.92 -15.46
CA LEU A 374 -0.94 5.74 -14.26
C LEU A 374 0.33 5.90 -13.42
N ASP A 375 1.06 4.81 -13.17
CA ASP A 375 2.29 4.84 -12.36
C ASP A 375 3.34 5.78 -12.96
N VAL A 376 3.53 5.73 -14.28
CA VAL A 376 4.50 6.61 -14.99
C VAL A 376 4.01 8.05 -15.02
N SER A 377 2.72 8.28 -15.27
CA SER A 377 2.14 9.63 -15.18
C SER A 377 2.25 10.20 -13.77
N ASN A 378 2.06 9.38 -12.73
CA ASN A 378 2.24 9.79 -11.33
C ASN A 378 3.70 10.14 -11.05
N LYS A 379 4.65 9.35 -11.57
CA LYS A 379 6.08 9.67 -11.41
C LYS A 379 6.43 11.02 -12.06
N GLY A 380 5.94 11.27 -13.28
CA GLY A 380 6.11 12.57 -13.94
C GLY A 380 5.46 13.72 -13.18
N LEU A 381 4.24 13.50 -12.66
CA LEU A 381 3.53 14.48 -11.82
C LEU A 381 4.33 14.87 -10.57
N ILE A 382 4.81 13.89 -9.82
CA ILE A 382 5.59 14.11 -8.60
C ILE A 382 6.94 14.77 -8.92
N GLN A 383 7.62 14.35 -9.99
CA GLN A 383 8.84 15.03 -10.40
C GLN A 383 8.59 16.50 -10.76
N GLY A 384 7.53 16.79 -11.51
CA GLY A 384 7.13 18.17 -11.80
C GLY A 384 6.83 18.98 -10.53
N TRP A 385 6.19 18.36 -9.54
CA TRP A 385 5.93 18.96 -8.24
C TRP A 385 7.22 19.24 -7.44
N GLU A 386 8.16 18.30 -7.43
CA GLU A 386 9.43 18.43 -6.72
C GLU A 386 10.35 19.47 -7.36
N GLU A 387 10.47 19.44 -8.69
CA GLU A 387 11.29 20.39 -9.47
C GLU A 387 10.74 21.81 -9.48
N SER A 388 9.46 22.00 -9.14
CA SER A 388 8.90 23.34 -8.99
C SER A 388 9.51 24.02 -7.77
N GLU A 389 10.52 24.86 -8.00
CA GLU A 389 11.19 25.66 -6.97
C GLU A 389 10.30 26.84 -6.53
N GLU A 390 9.38 26.55 -5.61
CA GLU A 390 8.52 27.56 -4.98
C GLU A 390 9.06 27.94 -3.60
N THR A 391 9.05 29.22 -3.26
CA THR A 391 9.71 29.73 -2.05
C THR A 391 8.77 29.90 -0.86
N PHE A 392 7.44 29.86 -1.08
CA PHE A 392 6.44 30.12 -0.05
C PHE A 392 6.57 29.17 1.15
N GLN A 393 7.04 27.95 0.94
CA GLN A 393 7.21 26.93 1.98
C GLN A 393 8.25 27.31 3.05
N LYS A 394 9.19 28.21 2.73
CA LYS A 394 10.26 28.64 3.65
C LYS A 394 9.74 29.47 4.83
N TRP A 395 8.70 30.26 4.59
CA TRP A 395 8.24 31.30 5.52
C TRP A 395 6.76 31.16 5.94
N THR A 396 6.00 30.30 5.26
CA THR A 396 4.63 29.94 5.66
C THR A 396 4.61 28.78 6.66
N ARG A 397 3.52 28.69 7.43
CA ARG A 397 3.29 27.59 8.37
C ARG A 397 2.59 26.43 7.66
N LYS A 398 3.10 25.21 7.87
CA LYS A 398 2.46 23.97 7.43
C LYS A 398 1.28 23.63 8.36
N GLY A 399 0.05 23.60 7.84
CA GLY A 399 -1.19 23.25 8.55
C GLY A 399 -1.83 21.95 8.09
N ARG A 400 -2.80 21.43 8.86
CA ARG A 400 -3.62 20.25 8.47
C ARG A 400 -5.09 20.51 8.71
N LEU A 401 -5.94 20.06 7.80
CA LEU A 401 -7.40 20.06 7.94
C LEU A 401 -7.95 18.68 7.60
N SER A 402 -8.90 18.18 8.39
CA SER A 402 -9.54 16.88 8.16
C SER A 402 -10.77 16.97 7.25
N ASP A 403 -11.31 18.18 7.02
CA ASP A 403 -12.48 18.40 6.19
C ASP A 403 -12.47 19.78 5.49
N PHE A 404 -13.45 19.99 4.61
CA PHE A 404 -13.64 21.23 3.84
C PHE A 404 -14.47 22.29 4.56
N LYS A 405 -14.88 22.06 5.81
CA LYS A 405 -15.64 23.08 6.55
C LYS A 405 -14.71 24.21 6.94
N THR A 406 -15.27 25.41 7.07
CA THR A 406 -14.53 26.54 7.62
C THR A 406 -14.06 26.19 9.04
N ALA A 407 -12.76 26.03 9.20
CA ALA A 407 -12.14 25.77 10.48
C ALA A 407 -11.70 27.09 11.11
N TYR A 408 -11.83 27.17 12.43
CA TYR A 408 -11.32 28.30 13.20
C TYR A 408 -9.93 27.94 13.74
N ARG A 409 -8.94 28.73 13.38
CA ARG A 409 -7.60 28.70 13.96
C ARG A 409 -7.56 29.64 15.14
N VAL A 410 -7.15 29.10 16.27
CA VAL A 410 -6.76 29.91 17.41
C VAL A 410 -5.33 30.35 17.14
N GLY A 411 -5.15 31.60 16.71
CA GLY A 411 -3.81 32.19 16.63
C GLY A 411 -3.13 32.14 18.00
N MET A 412 -1.79 32.12 18.04
CA MET A 412 -1.02 32.01 19.28
C MET A 412 -1.51 33.02 20.35
N GLY A 413 -2.34 32.54 21.27
CA GLY A 413 -2.72 33.24 22.50
C GLY A 413 -1.59 33.02 23.50
N GLY A 414 -0.56 33.85 23.44
CA GLY A 414 0.57 33.77 24.34
C GLY A 414 0.18 34.15 25.76
N PHE A 415 0.72 33.41 26.72
CA PHE A 415 0.59 33.77 28.13
C PHE A 415 1.36 35.07 28.41
N GLY A 416 0.67 36.09 28.91
CA GLY A 416 1.28 37.41 29.21
C GLY A 416 2.45 37.31 30.20
N SER A 417 2.34 36.50 31.24
CA SER A 417 3.43 36.06 32.12
C SER A 417 2.92 35.03 33.13
N LEU A 418 3.79 34.14 33.61
CA LEU A 418 3.47 33.33 34.78
C LEU A 418 3.58 34.20 36.03
N ARG A 419 2.52 34.26 36.83
CA ARG A 419 2.55 34.98 38.10
C ARG A 419 3.52 34.25 39.05
N GLN A 420 4.40 34.99 39.72
CA GLN A 420 5.23 34.43 40.78
C GLN A 420 4.31 33.95 41.91
N VAL A 421 4.26 32.63 42.12
CA VAL A 421 3.54 32.02 43.25
C VAL A 421 4.46 32.10 44.46
N ARG A 422 4.02 32.80 45.51
CA ARG A 422 4.72 32.78 46.81
C ARG A 422 4.50 31.41 47.45
N GLU A 423 5.50 30.90 48.18
CA GLU A 423 5.41 29.61 48.86
C GLU A 423 4.14 29.56 49.74
N GLY A 424 3.22 28.63 49.42
CA GLY A 424 1.92 28.49 50.09
C GLY A 424 0.72 29.20 49.45
N ALA A 425 0.85 29.87 48.30
CA ALA A 425 -0.27 30.52 47.60
C ALA A 425 -0.93 29.62 46.52
N GLU A 426 -2.24 29.73 46.35
CA GLU A 426 -3.00 29.01 45.32
C GLU A 426 -2.77 29.56 43.90
N TYR A 427 -2.73 28.66 42.92
CA TYR A 427 -2.66 29.00 41.50
C TYR A 427 -4.00 29.61 41.04
N LYS A 428 -3.93 30.80 40.40
CA LYS A 428 -5.12 31.45 39.81
C LYS A 428 -5.32 30.99 38.36
N TYR A 429 -6.56 30.66 38.01
CA TYR A 429 -6.96 30.42 36.63
C TYR A 429 -6.78 31.69 35.78
N ILE A 430 -6.26 31.52 34.56
CA ILE A 430 -6.16 32.56 33.54
C ILE A 430 -7.14 32.25 32.41
N THR A 431 -7.82 33.29 31.92
CA THR A 431 -8.64 33.22 30.70
C THR A 431 -7.78 33.65 29.51
N THR A 432 -7.56 32.76 28.55
CA THR A 432 -6.92 33.08 27.27
C THR A 432 -7.97 33.68 26.33
N SER A 433 -7.65 34.79 25.66
CA SER A 433 -8.50 35.36 24.61
C SER A 433 -8.17 34.69 23.28
N ASP A 434 -9.01 33.76 22.84
CA ASP A 434 -8.82 33.05 21.57
C ASP A 434 -9.23 33.95 20.39
N ARG A 435 -8.29 34.25 19.48
CA ARG A 435 -8.60 34.90 18.19
C ARG A 435 -8.94 33.82 17.18
N LYS A 436 -10.08 33.94 16.50
CA LYS A 436 -10.60 32.93 15.59
C LYS A 436 -10.38 33.36 14.14
N GLU A 437 -9.24 33.01 13.55
CA GLU A 437 -9.06 33.17 12.10
C GLU A 437 -9.70 32.01 11.35
N THR A 438 -10.33 32.28 10.21
CA THR A 438 -11.02 31.25 9.43
C THR A 438 -10.16 30.75 8.28
N ILE A 439 -10.07 29.43 8.12
CA ILE A 439 -9.42 28.78 6.98
C ILE A 439 -10.35 27.71 6.42
N ALA A 440 -10.42 27.59 5.09
CA ALA A 440 -11.18 26.57 4.39
C ALA A 440 -10.33 25.98 3.26
N LEU A 441 -10.47 24.68 3.03
CA LEU A 441 -9.86 23.99 1.90
C LEU A 441 -10.65 24.26 0.62
N ALA A 442 -9.96 24.30 -0.52
CA ALA A 442 -10.53 24.22 -1.84
C ALA A 442 -9.80 23.15 -2.67
N THR A 443 -10.53 22.52 -3.59
CA THR A 443 -9.97 21.55 -4.54
C THR A 443 -9.59 22.26 -5.83
N TYR A 444 -8.34 22.10 -6.25
CA TYR A 444 -7.82 22.60 -7.52
C TYR A 444 -7.45 21.39 -8.38
N GLY A 445 -7.98 21.31 -9.60
CA GLY A 445 -7.69 20.17 -10.45
C GLY A 445 -8.23 20.32 -11.86
N GLU A 446 -7.63 19.57 -12.77
CA GLU A 446 -7.95 19.56 -14.20
C GLU A 446 -7.91 18.11 -14.71
N ILE A 447 -8.63 17.85 -15.80
CA ILE A 447 -8.65 16.54 -16.46
C ILE A 447 -7.91 16.65 -17.78
N PHE A 448 -7.03 15.70 -18.05
CA PHE A 448 -6.46 15.50 -19.38
C PHE A 448 -6.71 14.07 -19.85
N SER A 449 -6.85 13.89 -21.15
CA SER A 449 -7.14 12.57 -21.75
C SER A 449 -5.97 12.10 -22.61
N ILE A 450 -5.58 10.85 -22.45
CA ILE A 450 -4.69 10.15 -23.37
C ILE A 450 -5.56 9.37 -24.36
N THR A 451 -5.53 9.75 -25.63
CA THR A 451 -6.32 9.08 -26.67
C THR A 451 -5.66 7.76 -27.10
N ARG A 452 -6.46 6.80 -27.59
CA ARG A 452 -5.93 5.56 -28.19
C ARG A 452 -4.99 5.84 -29.36
N GLN A 453 -5.21 6.95 -30.07
CA GLN A 453 -4.36 7.42 -31.16
C GLN A 453 -2.95 7.77 -30.66
N ALA A 454 -2.82 8.47 -29.53
CA ALA A 454 -1.51 8.78 -28.93
C ALA A 454 -0.74 7.51 -28.55
N ILE A 455 -1.42 6.48 -28.03
CA ILE A 455 -0.81 5.18 -27.71
C ILE A 455 -0.36 4.44 -28.99
N ILE A 456 -1.16 4.49 -30.04
CA ILE A 456 -0.82 3.86 -31.34
C ILE A 456 0.35 4.58 -32.01
N ASN A 457 0.40 5.91 -31.89
CA ASN A 457 1.48 6.74 -32.41
C ASN A 457 2.73 6.73 -31.52
N ASP A 458 2.70 6.00 -30.40
CA ASP A 458 3.82 5.85 -29.47
C ASP A 458 4.27 7.18 -28.80
N ASP A 459 3.32 8.10 -28.59
CA ASP A 459 3.53 9.43 -28.03
C ASP A 459 3.68 9.40 -26.50
N LEU A 460 4.81 8.86 -26.00
CA LEU A 460 5.12 8.80 -24.57
C LEU A 460 5.24 10.19 -23.92
N ASN A 461 5.59 11.21 -24.70
CA ASN A 461 5.74 12.58 -24.18
C ASN A 461 4.43 13.13 -23.61
N MET A 462 3.26 12.78 -24.17
CA MET A 462 1.97 13.21 -23.60
C MET A 462 1.67 12.54 -22.25
N LEU A 463 2.19 11.33 -22.01
CA LEU A 463 2.04 10.59 -20.76
C LEU A 463 2.93 11.12 -19.63
N VAL A 464 3.99 11.86 -19.98
CA VAL A 464 5.03 12.31 -19.06
C VAL A 464 5.02 13.83 -18.89
N ASP A 465 5.11 14.57 -19.99
CA ASP A 465 5.26 16.03 -19.98
C ASP A 465 4.02 16.74 -19.45
N VAL A 466 2.82 16.22 -19.78
CA VAL A 466 1.56 16.84 -19.35
C VAL A 466 1.38 16.69 -17.83
N PRO A 467 1.46 15.49 -17.24
CA PRO A 467 1.45 15.34 -15.77
C PRO A 467 2.54 16.15 -15.09
N MET A 468 3.76 16.17 -15.63
CA MET A 468 4.86 16.94 -15.07
C MET A 468 4.57 18.45 -15.05
N LYS A 469 4.06 19.01 -16.15
CA LYS A 469 3.62 20.41 -16.21
C LYS A 469 2.46 20.69 -15.25
N MET A 470 1.53 19.76 -15.10
CA MET A 470 0.43 19.87 -14.15
C MET A 470 0.91 19.82 -12.69
N GLY A 471 1.94 19.03 -12.38
CA GLY A 471 2.59 19.01 -11.07
C GLY A 471 3.23 20.35 -10.72
N ARG A 472 3.97 20.93 -11.68
CA ARG A 472 4.51 22.29 -11.54
C ARG A 472 3.40 23.32 -11.35
N ALA A 473 2.35 23.26 -12.16
CA ALA A 473 1.21 24.17 -12.09
C ALA A 473 0.45 24.04 -10.75
N ALA A 474 0.31 22.84 -10.20
CA ALA A 474 -0.34 22.62 -8.92
C ALA A 474 0.39 23.34 -7.77
N LYS A 475 1.72 23.25 -7.74
CA LYS A 475 2.53 23.96 -6.72
C LYS A 475 2.51 25.46 -6.94
N ALA A 476 2.59 25.89 -8.20
CA ALA A 476 2.49 27.30 -8.57
C ALA A 476 1.13 27.91 -8.19
N THR A 477 0.03 27.16 -8.32
CA THR A 477 -1.31 27.61 -7.89
C THR A 477 -1.35 27.89 -6.39
N ILE A 478 -0.70 27.07 -5.57
CA ILE A 478 -0.60 27.32 -4.13
C ILE A 478 0.28 28.55 -3.87
N GLY A 479 1.40 28.69 -4.58
CA GLY A 479 2.23 29.89 -4.52
C GLY A 479 1.43 31.16 -4.84
N ASP A 480 0.63 31.13 -5.92
CA ASP A 480 -0.25 32.23 -6.32
C ASP A 480 -1.22 32.59 -5.19
N LEU A 481 -1.84 31.59 -4.53
CA LEU A 481 -2.74 31.82 -3.40
C LEU A 481 -2.04 32.47 -2.21
N VAL A 482 -0.83 32.04 -1.87
CA VAL A 482 -0.04 32.62 -0.77
C VAL A 482 0.33 34.06 -1.05
N TYR A 483 0.92 34.35 -2.20
CA TYR A 483 1.31 35.71 -2.55
C TYR A 483 0.10 36.62 -2.73
N LYS A 484 -1.03 36.07 -3.20
CA LYS A 484 -2.30 36.79 -3.27
C LYS A 484 -2.79 37.27 -1.91
N VAL A 485 -2.56 36.54 -0.82
CA VAL A 485 -2.88 37.03 0.55
C VAL A 485 -2.09 38.31 0.88
N LEU A 486 -0.83 38.40 0.45
CA LEU A 486 0.00 39.59 0.68
C LEU A 486 -0.44 40.80 -0.17
N THR A 487 -0.90 40.54 -1.40
CA THR A 487 -1.29 41.60 -2.35
C THR A 487 -2.73 42.07 -2.14
N ASP A 488 -3.67 41.15 -1.92
CA ASP A 488 -5.10 41.45 -1.72
C ASP A 488 -5.38 42.09 -0.36
N ASN A 489 -4.49 41.88 0.62
CA ASN A 489 -4.58 42.43 1.96
C ASN A 489 -5.95 42.15 2.63
N PRO A 490 -6.34 40.88 2.80
CA PRO A 490 -7.66 40.50 3.28
C PRO A 490 -7.91 40.95 4.73
N LYS A 491 -9.17 41.03 5.14
CA LYS A 491 -9.56 41.35 6.52
C LYS A 491 -9.43 40.14 7.44
N LEU A 492 -8.94 40.38 8.65
CA LEU A 492 -8.84 39.40 9.74
C LEU A 492 -10.07 39.43 10.64
N SER A 493 -10.10 38.55 11.64
CA SER A 493 -11.21 38.42 12.61
C SER A 493 -11.53 39.69 13.40
N ASP A 494 -10.62 40.65 13.47
CA ASP A 494 -10.84 41.97 14.10
C ASP A 494 -11.44 43.03 13.16
N GLY A 495 -11.80 42.64 11.92
CA GLY A 495 -12.40 43.49 10.91
C GLY A 495 -11.41 44.41 10.19
N LYS A 496 -10.12 44.36 10.52
CA LYS A 496 -9.06 45.15 9.90
C LYS A 496 -8.29 44.33 8.87
N ALA A 497 -7.75 45.00 7.86
CA ALA A 497 -6.92 44.36 6.84
C ALA A 497 -5.62 43.80 7.45
N LEU A 498 -5.05 42.76 6.85
CA LEU A 498 -3.79 42.12 7.28
C LEU A 498 -2.71 43.16 7.57
N PHE A 499 -2.47 44.07 6.64
CA PHE A 499 -1.66 45.27 6.78
C PHE A 499 -2.56 46.48 7.08
N HIS A 500 -2.45 47.01 8.29
CA HIS A 500 -3.22 48.16 8.76
C HIS A 500 -2.40 48.99 9.76
N ALA A 501 -2.65 50.31 9.83
CA ALA A 501 -1.93 51.20 10.74
C ALA A 501 -2.06 50.78 12.22
N ASP A 502 -3.25 50.32 12.61
CA ASP A 502 -3.51 49.82 13.98
C ASP A 502 -2.78 48.52 14.31
N HIS A 503 -2.40 47.73 13.29
CA HIS A 503 -1.56 46.55 13.45
C HIS A 503 -0.08 46.93 13.56
N LYS A 504 0.28 48.22 13.43
CA LYS A 504 1.67 48.70 13.51
C LYS A 504 2.61 47.89 12.62
N ASN A 505 2.10 47.45 11.47
CA ASN A 505 2.80 46.57 10.53
C ASN A 505 2.91 47.17 9.12
N ILE A 506 2.74 48.49 9.03
CA ILE A 506 2.98 49.28 7.82
C ILE A 506 4.14 50.23 8.10
N ALA A 507 5.24 50.04 7.39
CA ALA A 507 6.36 50.97 7.36
C ALA A 507 6.23 51.94 6.19
N THR A 508 6.99 53.04 6.27
CA THR A 508 7.15 54.01 5.17
C THR A 508 8.64 54.11 4.83
N GLY A 509 8.99 53.85 3.57
CA GLY A 509 10.38 53.98 3.09
C GLY A 509 10.85 52.85 2.19
N GLY A 510 11.75 53.22 1.27
CA GLY A 510 12.44 52.26 0.42
C GLY A 510 13.50 51.45 1.18
N ILE A 511 14.15 50.53 0.46
CA ILE A 511 15.18 49.65 0.99
C ILE A 511 16.43 50.46 1.35
N SER A 512 16.58 50.74 2.63
CA SER A 512 17.72 51.44 3.23
C SER A 512 17.99 50.92 4.64
N VAL A 513 19.16 51.19 5.21
CA VAL A 513 19.50 50.75 6.58
C VAL A 513 18.48 51.26 7.60
N SER A 514 18.09 52.53 7.51
CA SER A 514 17.09 53.13 8.41
C SER A 514 15.68 52.59 8.17
N GLY A 515 15.27 52.40 6.91
CA GLY A 515 13.95 51.85 6.58
C GLY A 515 13.78 50.40 7.04
N LEU A 516 14.80 49.58 6.84
CA LEU A 516 14.80 48.18 7.29
C LEU A 516 14.90 48.09 8.81
N ASP A 517 15.70 48.93 9.48
CA ASP A 517 15.75 48.95 10.95
C ASP A 517 14.41 49.36 11.55
N ALA A 518 13.74 50.38 11.00
CA ALA A 518 12.39 50.76 11.43
C ALA A 518 11.39 49.60 11.27
N ALA A 519 11.41 48.89 10.15
CA ALA A 519 10.55 47.72 9.92
C ALA A 519 10.89 46.54 10.86
N ARG A 520 12.17 46.30 11.14
CA ARG A 520 12.61 45.31 12.15
C ARG A 520 12.12 45.69 13.54
N GLN A 521 12.19 46.97 13.91
CA GLN A 521 11.70 47.45 15.20
C GLN A 521 10.19 47.24 15.33
N MET A 522 9.42 47.49 14.26
CA MET A 522 7.97 47.23 14.27
C MET A 522 7.64 45.77 14.60
N MET A 523 8.33 44.79 13.99
CA MET A 523 8.13 43.37 14.33
C MET A 523 8.52 43.04 15.77
N ARG A 524 9.66 43.57 16.24
CA ARG A 524 10.16 43.27 17.60
C ARG A 524 9.33 43.91 18.71
N LEU A 525 8.72 45.05 18.41
CA LEU A 525 7.86 45.81 19.33
C LEU A 525 6.41 45.34 19.30
N GLN A 526 6.08 44.30 18.53
CA GLN A 526 4.75 43.71 18.59
C GLN A 526 4.46 43.19 19.98
N LYS A 527 3.23 43.44 20.44
CA LYS A 527 2.78 43.11 21.78
C LYS A 527 1.56 42.20 21.76
N GLU A 528 1.46 41.43 22.84
CA GLU A 528 0.27 40.71 23.23
C GLU A 528 -0.10 41.15 24.65
N GLY A 529 -1.21 41.87 24.79
CA GLY A 529 -1.50 42.64 26.00
C GLY A 529 -0.32 43.57 26.32
N ASP A 530 0.26 43.44 27.51
CA ASP A 530 1.41 44.23 27.95
C ASP A 530 2.77 43.62 27.60
N ARG A 531 2.81 42.36 27.12
CA ARG A 531 4.05 41.63 26.83
C ARG A 531 4.55 41.93 25.42
N ALA A 532 5.84 42.23 25.28
CA ALA A 532 6.51 42.26 23.98
C ALA A 532 6.84 40.85 23.49
N LEU A 533 6.50 40.53 22.24
CA LEU A 533 6.72 39.23 21.63
C LEU A 533 8.13 39.06 21.05
N ASN A 534 8.86 40.17 20.81
CA ASN A 534 10.23 40.17 20.27
C ASN A 534 10.40 39.30 19.02
N ILE A 535 9.41 39.35 18.12
CA ILE A 535 9.41 38.60 16.86
C ILE A 535 10.53 39.16 15.97
N ARG A 536 11.39 38.26 15.48
CA ARG A 536 12.50 38.63 14.59
C ARG A 536 12.14 38.30 13.14
N PRO A 537 12.34 39.23 12.20
CA PRO A 537 12.26 38.89 10.78
C PRO A 537 13.35 37.88 10.42
N ALA A 538 13.00 36.94 9.55
CA ALA A 538 13.92 35.95 8.99
C ALA A 538 13.96 36.01 7.46
N PHE A 539 12.88 36.50 6.84
CA PHE A 539 12.76 36.58 5.38
C PHE A 539 12.37 38.00 4.96
N MET A 540 12.94 38.47 3.86
CA MET A 540 12.55 39.70 3.17
C MET A 540 12.02 39.32 1.79
N LEU A 541 10.72 39.54 1.57
CA LEU A 541 10.05 39.25 0.30
C LEU A 541 10.05 40.52 -0.54
N VAL A 542 10.65 40.47 -1.73
CA VAL A 542 10.81 41.62 -2.61
C VAL A 542 10.38 41.29 -4.04
N PRO A 543 9.87 42.27 -4.79
CA PRO A 543 9.86 42.23 -6.24
C PRO A 543 11.28 42.03 -6.79
N VAL A 544 11.41 41.33 -7.92
CA VAL A 544 12.68 41.09 -8.63
C VAL A 544 13.36 42.43 -8.94
N ALA A 545 12.60 43.49 -9.24
CA ALA A 545 13.15 44.83 -9.46
C ALA A 545 13.96 45.38 -8.26
N LEU A 546 13.65 44.94 -7.04
CA LEU A 546 14.27 45.39 -5.81
C LEU A 546 15.33 44.42 -5.24
N GLU A 547 15.49 43.24 -5.84
CA GLU A 547 16.39 42.18 -5.35
C GLU A 547 17.83 42.67 -5.18
N THR A 548 18.38 43.35 -6.19
CA THR A 548 19.77 43.81 -6.15
C THR A 548 19.98 44.82 -5.02
N VAL A 549 19.02 45.72 -4.81
CA VAL A 549 19.09 46.73 -3.75
C VAL A 549 18.93 46.07 -2.37
N ALA A 550 18.04 45.09 -2.24
CA ALA A 550 17.87 44.29 -1.02
C ALA A 550 19.14 43.54 -0.65
N ASN A 551 19.71 42.78 -1.61
CA ASN A 551 20.94 42.02 -1.42
C ASN A 551 22.13 42.92 -1.07
N GLN A 552 22.31 44.05 -1.77
CA GLN A 552 23.35 45.02 -1.43
C GLN A 552 23.20 45.56 -0.01
N THR A 553 21.97 45.87 0.41
CA THR A 553 21.72 46.49 1.73
C THR A 553 21.85 45.49 2.88
N ILE A 554 21.47 44.23 2.67
CA ILE A 554 21.47 43.19 3.72
C ILE A 554 22.81 42.43 3.78
N LYS A 555 23.43 42.11 2.63
CA LYS A 555 24.63 41.24 2.60
C LYS A 555 25.93 42.03 2.69
N SER A 556 25.94 43.31 2.32
CA SER A 556 27.15 44.13 2.36
C SER A 556 27.69 44.27 3.79
N ALA A 557 29.00 44.15 3.94
CA ALA A 557 29.71 44.41 5.20
C ALA A 557 29.74 45.91 5.56
N SER A 558 29.49 46.80 4.59
CA SER A 558 29.50 48.26 4.75
C SER A 558 28.28 48.94 4.14
N VAL A 559 27.93 50.12 4.64
CA VAL A 559 26.74 50.87 4.21
C VAL A 559 26.93 51.48 2.81
N LYS A 560 25.92 51.35 1.95
CA LYS A 560 25.89 51.92 0.59
C LYS A 560 26.06 53.44 0.60
N GLY A 561 27.03 53.98 -0.16
CA GLY A 561 27.32 55.42 -0.27
C GLY A 561 28.31 55.97 0.75
N ALA A 562 28.91 55.12 1.58
CA ALA A 562 29.98 55.50 2.49
C ALA A 562 31.37 55.40 1.81
N ASP A 563 31.57 56.11 0.68
CA ASP A 563 32.82 56.07 -0.10
C ASP A 563 34.02 56.72 0.63
N ALA A 564 33.82 57.21 1.86
CA ALA A 564 34.86 57.87 2.66
C ALA A 564 35.26 57.13 3.96
N ASN A 565 34.57 56.05 4.35
CA ASN A 565 34.87 55.34 5.62
C ASN A 565 34.77 53.81 5.46
N ALA A 566 35.86 53.17 5.02
CA ALA A 566 35.99 51.72 4.80
C ALA A 566 35.94 50.84 6.09
N GLY A 567 35.29 51.30 7.16
CA GLY A 567 35.17 50.61 8.45
C GLY A 567 33.80 50.75 9.13
N VAL A 568 32.80 51.33 8.47
CA VAL A 568 31.44 51.41 9.03
C VAL A 568 30.76 50.05 8.87
N ILE A 569 30.63 49.33 9.99
CA ILE A 569 29.95 48.03 10.06
C ILE A 569 28.47 48.23 9.74
N ASN A 570 27.94 47.40 8.84
CA ASN A 570 26.51 47.34 8.58
C ASN A 570 25.75 46.72 9.78
N PRO A 571 24.92 47.48 10.52
CA PRO A 571 24.23 46.98 11.71
C PRO A 571 23.10 45.98 11.38
N ILE A 572 22.70 45.90 10.11
CA ILE A 572 21.66 45.00 9.62
C ILE A 572 22.23 43.90 8.73
N GLN A 573 23.52 43.59 8.83
CA GLN A 573 24.11 42.55 8.00
C GLN A 573 23.45 41.18 8.26
N ASN A 574 23.08 40.48 7.19
CA ASN A 574 22.55 39.11 7.19
C ASN A 574 21.38 38.86 8.16
N PHE A 575 20.56 39.87 8.45
CA PHE A 575 19.45 39.71 9.40
C PHE A 575 18.28 38.90 8.84
N ALA A 576 18.13 38.84 7.51
CA ALA A 576 17.08 38.11 6.81
C ALA A 576 17.57 37.55 5.47
N GLU A 577 17.00 36.44 5.03
CA GLU A 577 17.17 35.89 3.68
C GLU A 577 16.27 36.67 2.70
N VAL A 578 16.85 37.13 1.59
CA VAL A 578 16.10 37.84 0.53
C VAL A 578 15.48 36.80 -0.40
N ILE A 579 14.16 36.88 -0.57
CA ILE A 579 13.37 36.08 -1.49
C ILE A 579 12.77 37.04 -2.53
N ALA A 580 13.19 36.88 -3.79
CA ALA A 580 12.70 37.67 -4.92
C ALA A 580 11.58 36.92 -5.65
N GLU A 581 10.46 37.59 -5.88
CA GLU A 581 9.25 36.97 -6.43
C GLU A 581 8.61 37.81 -7.53
N ALA A 582 8.50 37.24 -8.73
CA ALA A 582 7.93 37.91 -9.90
C ALA A 582 6.46 38.30 -9.71
N ARG A 583 5.71 37.54 -8.89
CA ARG A 583 4.31 37.83 -8.56
C ARG A 583 4.16 39.17 -7.83
N LEU A 584 5.18 39.56 -7.05
CA LEU A 584 5.18 40.84 -6.34
C LEU A 584 5.48 42.01 -7.28
N ASP A 585 6.30 41.82 -8.33
CA ASP A 585 6.50 42.84 -9.37
C ASP A 585 5.20 43.16 -10.11
N ALA A 586 4.38 42.14 -10.39
CA ALA A 586 3.11 42.32 -11.08
C ALA A 586 2.07 43.10 -10.24
N ALA A 587 2.14 42.99 -8.91
CA ALA A 587 1.25 43.68 -7.99
C ALA A 587 1.70 45.12 -7.72
N ASP A 588 2.93 45.30 -7.23
CA ASP A 588 3.56 46.60 -7.03
C ASP A 588 5.08 46.46 -6.94
N PRO A 589 5.84 46.93 -7.95
CA PRO A 589 7.30 46.79 -7.98
C PRO A 589 8.03 47.63 -6.92
N LYS A 590 7.33 48.49 -6.17
CA LYS A 590 7.90 49.32 -5.10
C LYS A 590 7.67 48.76 -3.69
N THR A 591 6.77 47.79 -3.53
CA THR A 591 6.37 47.27 -2.22
C THR A 591 7.22 46.06 -1.85
N TRP A 592 7.71 46.04 -0.60
CA TRP A 592 8.48 44.93 -0.03
C TRP A 592 7.91 44.53 1.34
N TYR A 593 8.19 43.30 1.74
CA TYR A 593 7.65 42.70 2.96
C TYR A 593 8.75 42.08 3.82
N LEU A 594 8.54 42.04 5.13
CA LEU A 594 9.29 41.20 6.05
C LEU A 594 8.40 40.13 6.62
N ALA A 595 8.91 38.91 6.72
CA ALA A 595 8.26 37.78 7.35
C ALA A 595 9.15 37.17 8.44
N ALA A 596 8.51 36.73 9.52
CA ALA A 596 9.16 36.00 10.60
C ALA A 596 9.57 34.57 10.16
N ALA A 597 10.42 33.93 10.97
CA ALA A 597 10.79 32.53 10.74
C ALA A 597 9.59 31.58 10.86
N GLN A 598 9.71 30.42 10.22
CA GLN A 598 8.78 29.31 10.37
C GLN A 598 8.62 28.92 11.85
N GLY A 599 7.39 28.99 12.38
CA GLY A 599 7.08 28.76 13.79
C GLY A 599 6.47 29.97 14.51
N THR A 600 6.52 31.17 13.90
CA THR A 600 5.61 32.27 14.25
C THR A 600 4.39 32.18 13.34
N ASP A 601 3.19 32.43 13.86
CA ASP A 601 1.98 32.44 13.05
C ASP A 601 2.07 33.60 12.04
N THR A 602 2.16 33.28 10.74
CA THR A 602 2.17 34.25 9.62
C THR A 602 1.00 33.93 8.71
N ILE A 603 1.24 33.21 7.60
CA ILE A 603 0.23 32.61 6.72
C ILE A 603 0.32 31.10 6.87
N GLU A 604 -0.83 30.45 7.05
CA GLU A 604 -0.95 28.99 7.03
C GLU A 604 -1.35 28.54 5.64
N VAL A 605 -0.60 27.56 5.12
CA VAL A 605 -1.07 26.69 4.04
C VAL A 605 -1.51 25.42 4.72
N ALA A 606 -2.76 25.01 4.54
CA ALA A 606 -3.32 23.79 5.10
C ALA A 606 -3.65 22.81 3.98
N TRP A 607 -3.35 21.54 4.21
CA TRP A 607 -3.67 20.46 3.28
C TRP A 607 -4.69 19.50 3.90
N LEU A 608 -5.48 18.85 3.04
CA LEU A 608 -6.40 17.80 3.43
C LEU A 608 -5.60 16.62 4.00
N ASP A 609 -5.87 16.29 5.26
CA ASP A 609 -5.20 15.24 6.03
C ASP A 609 -3.67 15.30 6.09
N GLY A 610 -3.10 16.46 5.75
CA GLY A 610 -1.66 16.67 5.69
C GLY A 610 -1.00 16.13 4.42
N VAL A 611 -1.79 15.73 3.41
CA VAL A 611 -1.30 15.29 2.11
C VAL A 611 -0.95 16.52 1.27
N ASP A 612 0.33 16.83 1.18
CA ASP A 612 0.84 18.02 0.47
C ASP A 612 1.28 17.75 -0.97
N THR A 613 1.04 16.55 -1.50
CA THR A 613 1.30 16.19 -2.89
C THR A 613 0.00 16.10 -3.70
N PRO A 614 0.03 16.42 -5.00
CA PRO A 614 -1.13 16.26 -5.87
C PRO A 614 -1.51 14.78 -6.01
N TYR A 615 -2.79 14.55 -6.21
CA TYR A 615 -3.39 13.24 -6.36
C TYR A 615 -3.82 13.02 -7.82
N ILE A 616 -3.74 11.78 -8.31
CA ILE A 616 -4.05 11.38 -9.68
C ILE A 616 -5.08 10.23 -9.69
N ASP A 617 -6.20 10.43 -10.39
CA ASP A 617 -7.24 9.43 -10.65
C ASP A 617 -7.29 9.13 -12.16
N GLN A 618 -7.64 7.90 -12.51
CA GLN A 618 -7.96 7.55 -13.89
C GLN A 618 -9.35 6.93 -14.00
N GLN A 619 -10.02 7.24 -15.11
CA GLN A 619 -11.24 6.58 -15.54
C GLN A 619 -11.23 6.37 -17.05
N GLU A 620 -11.99 5.38 -17.52
CA GLU A 620 -12.26 5.26 -18.95
C GLU A 620 -13.06 6.49 -19.44
N GLY A 621 -12.63 7.07 -20.56
CA GLY A 621 -13.33 8.20 -21.14
C GLY A 621 -14.66 7.77 -21.74
N PHE A 622 -15.78 8.23 -21.19
CA PHE A 622 -17.08 8.12 -21.86
C PHE A 622 -17.19 9.11 -23.04
N THR A 623 -16.54 10.27 -22.92
CA THR A 623 -16.52 11.34 -23.95
C THR A 623 -15.26 11.33 -24.81
N THR A 624 -14.26 10.52 -24.45
CA THR A 624 -12.96 10.47 -25.13
C THR A 624 -12.55 9.03 -25.37
N ASP A 625 -12.12 8.74 -26.60
CA ASP A 625 -11.66 7.41 -26.99
C ASP A 625 -10.28 7.08 -26.38
N GLY A 626 -10.21 6.83 -25.08
CA GLY A 626 -8.98 6.59 -24.32
C GLY A 626 -9.16 6.63 -22.80
N ILE A 627 -8.08 6.96 -22.06
CA ILE A 627 -8.13 7.16 -20.59
C ILE A 627 -8.25 8.65 -20.28
N ALA A 628 -9.18 9.03 -19.42
CA ALA A 628 -9.22 10.34 -18.80
C ALA A 628 -8.51 10.28 -17.44
N THR A 629 -7.51 11.14 -17.25
CA THR A 629 -6.73 11.27 -16.03
C THR A 629 -7.06 12.60 -15.37
N LYS A 630 -7.51 12.54 -14.11
CA LYS A 630 -7.84 13.71 -13.29
C LYS A 630 -6.70 13.93 -12.29
N ILE A 631 -6.10 15.10 -12.32
CA ILE A 631 -5.11 15.52 -11.30
C ILE A 631 -5.76 16.58 -10.42
N ARG A 632 -5.64 16.41 -9.10
CA ARG A 632 -6.18 17.38 -8.12
C ARG A 632 -5.27 17.57 -6.93
N ILE A 633 -5.38 18.72 -6.28
CA ILE A 633 -4.75 19.02 -5.00
C ILE A 633 -5.75 19.79 -4.13
N ASP A 634 -5.77 19.47 -2.84
CA ASP A 634 -6.63 20.10 -1.85
C ASP A 634 -5.79 20.98 -0.93
N ALA A 635 -5.96 22.30 -1.03
CA ALA A 635 -5.21 23.26 -0.25
C ALA A 635 -6.09 24.44 0.20
N GLY A 636 -5.81 24.96 1.37
CA GLY A 636 -6.40 26.18 1.91
C GLY A 636 -5.30 27.12 2.36
N VAL A 637 -5.43 28.41 2.06
CA VAL A 637 -4.45 29.43 2.44
C VAL A 637 -5.16 30.54 3.19
N ALA A 638 -4.68 30.87 4.39
CA ALA A 638 -5.24 31.95 5.19
C ALA A 638 -4.15 32.65 6.03
N PRO A 639 -4.25 33.98 6.22
CA PRO A 639 -3.44 34.67 7.20
C PRO A 639 -3.87 34.29 8.63
N LEU A 640 -2.91 33.95 9.49
CA LEU A 640 -3.14 33.61 10.89
C LEU A 640 -2.86 34.75 11.85
N ASP A 641 -1.75 35.47 11.66
CA ASP A 641 -1.37 36.59 12.50
C ASP A 641 -0.61 37.64 11.68
N TRP A 642 -0.96 38.90 11.92
CA TRP A 642 -0.36 40.07 11.29
C TRP A 642 0.95 40.49 11.95
N ARG A 643 1.23 40.06 13.18
CA ARG A 643 2.42 40.48 13.96
C ARG A 643 3.73 39.94 13.37
N GLY A 644 3.66 38.80 12.70
CA GLY A 644 4.79 38.17 12.02
C GLY A 644 5.12 38.76 10.65
N LEU A 645 4.35 39.76 10.19
CA LEU A 645 4.48 40.35 8.85
C LEU A 645 4.57 41.88 8.94
N VAL A 646 5.40 42.49 8.10
CA VAL A 646 5.44 43.94 7.91
C VAL A 646 5.47 44.26 6.42
N ARG A 647 4.68 45.25 5.98
CA ARG A 647 4.70 45.78 4.63
C ARG A 647 5.33 47.16 4.60
N SER A 648 6.12 47.46 3.59
CA SER A 648 6.60 48.80 3.30
C SER A 648 6.59 49.06 1.80
N ALA A 649 6.43 50.32 1.41
CA ALA A 649 6.57 50.74 0.02
C ALA A 649 7.58 51.88 -0.07
N ALA A 650 8.39 51.87 -1.13
CA ALA A 650 9.13 53.05 -1.54
C ALA A 650 8.14 54.10 -2.07
N ALA A 651 8.34 55.38 -1.72
CA ALA A 651 7.53 56.49 -2.23
C ALA A 651 7.59 56.60 -3.77
#